data_AF-A0A496VAF9-F1
#
_entry.id   AF-A0A496VAF9-F1
#
_cell.length_a   1.000
_cell.length_b   1.000
_cell.length_c   1.000
_cell.angle_alpha   90.00
_cell.angle_beta   90.00
_cell.angle_gamma   90.00
#
_symmetry.space_group_name_H-M   'P 1'
#
loop_
_entity.id
_entity.type
_entity.pdbx_description
1 polymer ?
#
loop_
_entity_poly.entity_id
_entity_poly.type
_entity_poly.pdbx_seq_one_letter_code
_entity_poly.pdbx_strand_id
1 'polypeptide(L)'
;MGKCLKCIFISASIVLMSCNKTSDDTFFTTKVVPILENKCATCHGIEQDSYDKFMASGNEGYFYFPLKEGRIVDVETIYKVSISDDRVDFDEKARFSRLLRNPLTEDYGGIPHKGLDIFYSTDDKDYQTLHTWVAQEIAKNPNTTPELSAHIQFFKDEVQPVFIRNGCFLSSCHGPLTFTDLKLQPPMPDGVFSEAMVRSNRASFLGKVTHFVNLDGDLNRSRLITKNIPIKEGGIHQRGGNNQFFESFADEDVKTILKWLEMEKAEVAAHLVSEGEPLSGLGETQGIVFIRAPRHTPRKYFEMEPFYPGGNIFLLAKKTGKFSSTPVKLTDFENAEIQALDVRYDAKKLVFSMRKTEPNGFRIYELDIATKQITQMSFAPSKLKDGTLIHHIDPIYAPANEEHTQFGEDLSKVSIVYASNQAGAYISSDVFGIIGEADSATMLSISGEVEHTTKQLLYDKQRPEKAGTFTGRRIYFVKGKNAGEWRTIVQHQRQALILDSALPYEVDKNTVYVIEQPHSNYQSAYDLWRFMPGKYEKSNVRMTYGLSQERRPTLRTSGAVMVTTVRNLGYQDDKPIFNGAIYRMQAGGFDFHPHGGERSRFQLQSDSREMPEGIEVRLLHDPRNYWAGGNIALVDHGMGTSTEADNPMDDIPLSEKYDEVEFSSLPRHISEVMKFDGYTHTGVSPKGAFKDHYPLTDGNILVAYTKEKLDHLDPNADPNWDIYTIQFKGSPQSENRRNVGAYELVKIEAASSEELAEYNPRPVMVRLKEHPNNPQHHQKFVKGHQPKEVDGVLRMPEGTPAEIEIYDFGLLASFLTNFTQTGDRNPLPHDAIKYVRVIGIFPLSKADVQPIDDDDPFATAVSKGVHTKKGIVGEVPLEADGSLYVEVPPNVAWIVQALDANKRAVYTLQRMFSTQAGEKYTLSIPRSRFAGSCGGCHGSLTEKPTDGIGPFDIVTEASKVMATWNKQEHKRRNPAAKGAKMTDFISIDYVKDVQPILDKQCVKCHGSHTALDLTGEKTKHYTRSYETLHRLKEPDSGNFADKKYINEREALSSQSALIDLLMTQQHRYLTDEELLTLIRWIDIGATFKGVF
;
A
#
# COMPACT_ATOMS: atom_id res chain seq x y z
N MET A 1 -49.79 24.55 12.24
CA MET A 1 -50.04 25.91 12.77
C MET A 1 -48.95 26.20 13.81
N GLY A 2 -48.28 27.36 13.73
CA GLY A 2 -47.50 27.92 14.84
C GLY A 2 -46.01 27.54 14.92
N LYS A 3 -45.16 28.47 14.47
CA LYS A 3 -43.71 28.56 14.72
C LYS A 3 -43.42 28.83 16.20
N CYS A 4 -42.35 28.27 16.77
CA CYS A 4 -41.38 28.99 17.62
C CYS A 4 -40.22 28.10 18.13
N LEU A 5 -39.02 28.71 18.14
CA LEU A 5 -37.85 28.48 19.00
C LEU A 5 -36.98 27.22 18.82
N LYS A 6 -35.78 27.38 18.23
CA LYS A 6 -34.48 27.54 18.93
C LYS A 6 -33.33 27.21 17.96
N CYS A 7 -32.59 28.25 17.56
CA CYS A 7 -31.20 28.13 17.13
C CYS A 7 -30.35 28.68 18.28
N ILE A 8 -29.59 27.81 18.95
CA ILE A 8 -28.43 28.19 19.75
C ILE A 8 -27.24 27.58 19.00
N PHE A 9 -26.57 28.42 18.23
CA PHE A 9 -25.24 28.12 17.71
C PHE A 9 -24.26 28.27 18.87
N ILE A 10 -23.50 27.22 19.15
CA ILE A 10 -22.27 27.32 19.94
C ILE A 10 -21.22 27.88 18.98
N SER A 11 -21.14 29.20 18.89
CA SER A 11 -19.97 29.90 18.39
C SER A 11 -18.87 29.74 19.42
N ALA A 12 -17.70 29.22 19.00
CA ALA A 12 -16.49 29.30 19.78
C ALA A 12 -16.27 30.76 20.18
N SER A 13 -16.42 31.04 21.46
CA SER A 13 -16.08 32.34 22.03
C SER A 13 -14.58 32.55 21.83
N ILE A 14 -14.24 33.34 20.84
CA ILE A 14 -13.07 34.21 20.91
C ILE A 14 -13.25 34.97 22.22
N VAL A 15 -12.47 34.62 23.24
CA VAL A 15 -12.28 35.49 24.39
C VAL A 15 -11.60 36.72 23.81
N LEU A 16 -12.41 37.72 23.44
CA LEU A 16 -11.99 39.09 23.28
C LEU A 16 -11.54 39.55 24.67
N MET A 17 -10.30 39.21 25.04
CA MET A 17 -9.55 40.03 25.97
C MET A 17 -9.53 41.42 25.36
N SER A 18 -10.18 42.37 26.02
CA SER A 18 -10.14 43.75 25.63
C SER A 18 -8.69 44.23 25.73
N CYS A 19 -8.02 44.25 24.58
CA CYS A 19 -6.70 44.84 24.43
C CYS A 19 -6.86 46.36 24.55
N ASN A 20 -6.86 46.85 25.79
CA ASN A 20 -6.84 48.27 26.08
C ASN A 20 -5.44 48.80 25.77
N LYS A 21 -5.34 49.57 24.68
CA LYS A 21 -4.34 50.62 24.37
C LYS A 21 -2.88 50.36 24.78
N THR A 22 -2.00 50.19 23.79
CA THR A 22 -1.13 51.29 23.33
C THR A 22 -0.32 50.88 22.10
N SER A 23 -0.43 51.71 21.07
CA SER A 23 0.42 51.79 19.88
C SER A 23 1.81 52.36 20.19
N ASP A 24 2.42 52.00 21.33
CA ASP A 24 3.66 52.61 21.80
C ASP A 24 4.71 51.55 22.17
N ASP A 25 4.76 50.43 21.44
CA ASP A 25 6.01 49.68 21.42
C ASP A 25 7.02 50.40 20.52
N THR A 26 7.55 51.51 21.05
CA THR A 26 8.57 52.33 20.40
C THR A 26 9.76 51.45 20.00
N PHE A 27 10.04 50.37 20.75
CA PHE A 27 11.10 49.42 20.43
C PHE A 27 10.76 48.62 19.17
N PHE A 28 9.56 48.03 19.07
CA PHE A 28 9.13 47.30 17.88
C PHE A 28 9.20 48.18 16.63
N THR A 29 8.57 49.35 16.67
CA THR A 29 8.49 50.25 15.50
C THR A 29 9.86 50.81 15.10
N THR A 30 10.74 51.14 16.05
CA THR A 30 12.03 51.79 15.73
C THR A 30 13.20 50.82 15.55
N LYS A 31 13.10 49.58 16.06
CA LYS A 31 14.20 48.60 16.05
C LYS A 31 13.85 47.31 15.30
N VAL A 32 12.64 46.78 15.44
CA VAL A 32 12.24 45.51 14.82
C VAL A 32 11.73 45.69 13.40
N VAL A 33 10.86 46.66 13.15
CA VAL A 33 10.32 46.96 11.81
C VAL A 33 11.43 47.16 10.77
N PRO A 34 12.51 47.92 11.02
CA PRO A 34 13.63 48.03 10.07
C PRO A 34 14.32 46.70 9.74
N ILE A 35 14.39 45.77 10.70
CA ILE A 35 14.97 44.44 10.47
C ILE A 35 14.04 43.62 9.57
N LEU A 36 12.74 43.64 9.84
CA LEU A 36 11.74 42.94 9.01
C LEU A 36 11.71 43.47 7.57
N GLU A 37 11.80 44.80 7.39
CA GLU A 37 11.93 45.44 6.08
C GLU A 37 13.18 44.99 5.33
N ASN A 38 14.34 44.98 5.98
CA ASN A 38 15.61 44.73 5.31
C ASN A 38 15.91 43.25 5.06
N LYS A 39 15.43 42.37 5.95
CA LYS A 39 15.83 40.95 5.97
C LYS A 39 14.70 39.99 5.60
N CYS A 40 13.44 40.34 5.89
CA CYS A 40 12.32 39.42 5.77
C CYS A 40 11.35 39.80 4.62
N ALA A 41 11.27 41.08 4.28
CA ALA A 41 10.29 41.63 3.35
C ALA A 41 10.38 41.06 1.92
N THR A 42 11.56 40.59 1.49
CA THR A 42 11.71 39.95 0.17
C THR A 42 10.85 38.70 0.02
N CYS A 43 10.62 37.96 1.11
CA CYS A 43 9.80 36.73 1.09
C CYS A 43 8.42 36.91 1.74
N HIS A 44 8.31 37.81 2.72
CA HIS A 44 7.12 37.98 3.55
C HIS A 44 6.36 39.28 3.26
N GLY A 45 6.95 40.20 2.50
CA GLY A 45 6.34 41.48 2.16
C GLY A 45 5.50 41.38 0.90
N ILE A 46 4.31 41.98 0.93
CA ILE A 46 3.35 41.99 -0.17
C ILE A 46 2.94 43.44 -0.41
N GLU A 47 2.97 43.92 -1.66
CA GLU A 47 2.54 45.29 -1.97
C GLU A 47 1.09 45.55 -1.49
N GLN A 48 0.87 46.69 -0.83
CA GLN A 48 -0.36 47.06 -0.12
C GLN A 48 -1.60 46.89 -0.99
N ASP A 49 -1.54 47.29 -2.26
CA ASP A 49 -2.65 47.20 -3.21
C ASP A 49 -3.05 45.75 -3.54
N SER A 50 -2.17 44.78 -3.24
CA SER A 50 -2.39 43.34 -3.42
C SER A 50 -2.61 42.59 -2.11
N TYR A 51 -2.33 43.19 -0.96
CA TYR A 51 -2.30 42.52 0.34
C TYR A 51 -3.66 41.92 0.73
N ASP A 52 -4.75 42.71 0.69
CA ASP A 52 -6.08 42.23 1.08
C ASP A 52 -6.55 41.06 0.22
N LYS A 53 -6.27 41.13 -1.10
CA LYS A 53 -6.58 40.06 -2.04
C LYS A 53 -5.73 38.81 -1.80
N PHE A 54 -4.45 38.99 -1.43
CA PHE A 54 -3.56 37.90 -1.07
C PHE A 54 -4.04 37.19 0.20
N MET A 55 -4.42 37.93 1.24
CA MET A 55 -4.95 37.36 2.47
C MET A 55 -6.28 36.63 2.25
N ALA A 56 -7.21 37.23 1.49
CA ALA A 56 -8.49 36.61 1.13
C ALA A 56 -8.37 35.31 0.29
N SER A 57 -7.18 35.00 -0.23
CA SER A 57 -6.90 33.74 -0.93
C SER A 57 -6.49 32.57 -0.01
N GLY A 58 -6.69 32.72 1.31
CA GLY A 58 -6.44 31.69 2.31
C GLY A 58 -5.02 31.72 2.91
N ASN A 59 -4.36 32.88 2.88
CA ASN A 59 -3.04 33.08 3.52
C ASN A 59 -3.16 33.68 4.94
N GLU A 60 -4.36 33.73 5.49
CA GLU A 60 -4.62 34.13 6.88
C GLU A 60 -3.84 33.22 7.85
N GLY A 61 -3.17 33.83 8.82
CA GLY A 61 -2.35 33.12 9.81
C GLY A 61 -0.89 32.86 9.41
N TYR A 62 -0.47 33.12 8.16
CA TYR A 62 0.94 33.05 7.75
C TYR A 62 1.68 34.37 8.04
N PHE A 63 3.02 34.31 8.07
CA PHE A 63 3.87 35.48 8.30
C PHE A 63 3.96 36.32 7.02
N TYR A 64 2.98 37.17 6.74
CA TYR A 64 3.02 38.14 5.63
C TYR A 64 2.57 39.52 6.10
N PHE A 65 3.07 40.57 5.46
CA PHE A 65 2.76 41.95 5.83
C PHE A 65 2.73 42.90 4.62
N PRO A 66 1.93 43.98 4.70
CA PRO A 66 1.81 44.90 3.59
C PRO A 66 3.02 45.86 3.50
N LEU A 67 3.46 46.09 2.27
CA LEU A 67 4.51 47.03 1.91
C LEU A 67 3.97 48.15 1.01
N LYS A 68 4.60 49.32 1.05
CA LYS A 68 4.52 50.32 -0.01
C LYS A 68 5.93 50.83 -0.28
N GLU A 69 6.39 50.70 -1.53
CA GLU A 69 7.75 51.11 -1.92
C GLU A 69 8.83 50.45 -1.04
N GLY A 70 8.62 49.17 -0.68
CA GLY A 70 9.55 48.40 0.16
C GLY A 70 9.52 48.72 1.67
N ARG A 71 8.59 49.56 2.13
CA ARG A 71 8.41 49.92 3.56
C ARG A 71 7.12 49.36 4.12
N ILE A 72 7.14 48.94 5.38
CA ILE A 72 5.94 48.51 6.10
C ILE A 72 5.04 49.72 6.34
N VAL A 73 3.80 49.66 5.86
CA VAL A 73 2.82 50.75 5.98
C VAL A 73 1.75 50.52 7.05
N ASP A 74 1.62 49.30 7.55
CA ASP A 74 0.70 48.92 8.61
C ASP A 74 1.45 48.19 9.74
N VAL A 75 1.98 48.99 10.67
CA VAL A 75 2.75 48.50 11.83
C VAL A 75 1.88 47.65 12.78
N GLU A 76 0.58 47.95 12.88
CA GLU A 76 -0.33 47.22 13.76
C GLU A 76 -0.54 45.79 13.24
N THR A 77 -0.74 45.64 11.93
CA THR A 77 -0.89 44.32 11.30
C THR A 77 0.38 43.48 11.45
N ILE A 78 1.58 44.01 11.15
CA ILE A 78 2.82 43.23 11.33
C ILE A 78 3.09 42.92 12.81
N TYR A 79 2.75 43.80 13.74
CA TYR A 79 2.89 43.50 15.16
C TYR A 79 2.04 42.28 15.53
N LYS A 80 0.74 42.30 15.22
CA LYS A 80 -0.19 41.18 15.47
C LYS A 80 0.26 39.88 14.82
N VAL A 81 0.74 39.95 13.58
CA VAL A 81 1.25 38.79 12.85
C VAL A 81 2.58 38.30 13.46
N SER A 82 3.43 39.17 14.03
CA SER A 82 4.70 38.77 14.64
C SER A 82 4.54 38.11 16.01
N ILE A 83 3.51 38.48 16.77
CA ILE A 83 3.25 37.97 18.14
C ILE A 83 2.27 36.80 18.19
N SER A 84 1.89 36.20 17.07
CA SER A 84 1.01 35.03 17.11
C SER A 84 1.69 33.85 17.83
N ASP A 85 0.87 33.00 18.46
CA ASP A 85 1.33 31.88 19.31
C ASP A 85 2.24 30.87 18.57
N ASP A 86 2.23 30.84 17.23
CA ASP A 86 3.12 30.00 16.43
C ASP A 86 4.51 30.63 16.18
N ARG A 87 4.73 31.89 16.56
CA ARG A 87 5.94 32.68 16.29
C ARG A 87 6.68 33.07 17.54
N VAL A 88 5.96 33.64 18.51
CA VAL A 88 6.46 33.91 19.86
C VAL A 88 5.92 32.83 20.77
N ASP A 89 6.84 32.08 21.39
CA ASP A 89 6.48 31.06 22.36
C ASP A 89 6.38 31.71 23.75
N PHE A 90 5.15 31.98 24.17
CA PHE A 90 4.86 32.61 25.47
C PHE A 90 5.01 31.67 26.67
N ASP A 91 5.20 30.37 26.43
CA ASP A 91 5.36 29.35 27.47
C ASP A 91 6.84 29.13 27.84
N GLU A 92 7.77 29.76 27.12
CA GLU A 92 9.20 29.43 27.13
C GLU A 92 10.14 30.63 27.05
N LYS A 93 11.45 30.39 27.15
CA LYS A 93 12.46 31.44 26.92
C LYS A 93 12.45 31.90 25.46
N ALA A 94 12.63 33.21 25.26
CA ALA A 94 12.61 33.86 23.94
C ALA A 94 13.35 33.12 22.83
N ARG A 95 14.54 32.59 23.10
CA ARG A 95 15.36 31.83 22.14
C ARG A 95 14.67 30.60 21.52
N PHE A 96 13.58 30.09 22.11
CA PHE A 96 12.82 28.96 21.58
C PHE A 96 11.73 29.38 20.57
N SER A 97 11.37 30.65 20.54
CA SER A 97 10.39 31.23 19.61
C SER A 97 10.78 31.00 18.15
N ARG A 98 9.83 30.54 17.32
CA ARG A 98 10.06 30.26 15.89
C ARG A 98 10.49 31.51 15.12
N LEU A 99 10.07 32.69 15.55
CA LEU A 99 10.50 33.96 14.95
C LEU A 99 12.02 34.15 15.01
N LEU A 100 12.68 33.60 16.04
CA LEU A 100 14.14 33.62 16.17
C LEU A 100 14.80 32.40 15.54
N ARG A 101 14.17 31.22 15.62
CA ARG A 101 14.77 29.96 15.17
C ARG A 101 14.68 29.74 13.66
N ASN A 102 13.58 30.10 13.01
CA ASN A 102 13.44 29.96 11.56
C ASN A 102 14.56 30.68 10.78
N PRO A 103 14.88 31.96 11.05
CA PRO A 103 15.91 32.66 10.30
C PRO A 103 17.35 32.33 10.74
N LEU A 104 17.55 31.51 11.77
CA LEU A 104 18.87 31.17 12.32
C LEU A 104 19.37 29.86 11.71
N THR A 105 20.69 29.74 11.51
CA THR A 105 21.30 28.50 11.02
C THR A 105 21.24 27.36 12.05
N GLU A 106 21.18 26.11 11.58
CA GLU A 106 21.03 24.90 12.41
C GLU A 106 22.12 24.79 13.49
N ASP A 107 23.37 25.18 13.18
CA ASP A 107 24.51 25.15 14.11
C ASP A 107 24.28 25.98 15.38
N TYR A 108 23.36 26.95 15.34
CA TYR A 108 23.02 27.82 16.46
C TYR A 108 21.62 27.55 17.04
N GLY A 109 21.00 26.41 16.68
CA GLY A 109 19.65 26.02 17.13
C GLY A 109 18.52 26.46 16.18
N GLY A 110 18.90 26.86 14.96
CA GLY A 110 18.01 27.12 13.86
C GLY A 110 17.12 25.95 13.47
N ILE A 111 16.05 26.23 12.73
CA ILE A 111 15.17 25.20 12.16
C ILE A 111 14.90 25.47 10.68
N PRO A 112 14.61 24.43 9.87
CA PRO A 112 14.44 24.60 8.43
C PRO A 112 13.44 25.69 8.05
N HIS A 113 13.89 26.64 7.24
CA HIS A 113 13.13 27.81 6.81
C HIS A 113 13.22 28.03 5.29
N LYS A 114 12.08 28.31 4.66
CA LYS A 114 12.00 28.49 3.19
C LYS A 114 12.86 29.65 2.67
N GLY A 115 13.06 30.68 3.48
CA GLY A 115 13.90 31.84 3.15
C GLY A 115 15.40 31.61 3.40
N LEU A 116 15.81 30.38 3.74
CA LEU A 116 17.16 30.03 4.20
C LEU A 116 17.54 30.73 5.52
N ASP A 117 18.80 30.53 5.90
CA ASP A 117 19.44 31.15 7.05
C ASP A 117 19.72 32.62 6.75
N ILE A 118 19.12 33.49 7.55
CA ILE A 118 19.33 34.94 7.53
C ILE A 118 20.42 35.31 8.55
N PHE A 119 20.46 34.60 9.68
CA PHE A 119 21.41 34.77 10.77
C PHE A 119 22.31 33.54 10.88
N TYR A 120 23.62 33.77 10.84
CA TYR A 120 24.64 32.72 10.94
C TYR A 120 25.31 32.66 12.32
N SER A 121 24.82 33.45 13.27
CA SER A 121 25.27 33.48 14.66
C SER A 121 24.22 34.16 15.52
N THR A 122 24.11 33.73 16.79
CA THR A 122 23.32 34.44 17.80
C THR A 122 23.92 35.80 18.15
N ASP A 123 25.19 36.07 17.85
CA ASP A 123 25.84 37.35 18.16
C ASP A 123 25.52 38.46 17.14
N ASP A 124 24.76 38.14 16.09
CA ASP A 124 24.30 39.13 15.12
C ASP A 124 23.45 40.23 15.81
N LYS A 125 23.74 41.49 15.51
CA LYS A 125 23.10 42.64 16.17
C LYS A 125 21.60 42.71 15.90
N ASP A 126 21.17 42.34 14.70
CA ASP A 126 19.76 42.32 14.33
C ASP A 126 19.07 41.14 15.03
N TYR A 127 19.73 39.98 15.10
CA TYR A 127 19.24 38.83 15.88
C TYR A 127 19.05 39.19 17.37
N GLN A 128 20.05 39.82 18.00
CA GLN A 128 19.98 40.23 19.40
C GLN A 128 18.88 41.26 19.65
N THR A 129 18.62 42.13 18.67
CA THR A 129 17.51 43.09 18.71
C THR A 129 16.16 42.36 18.69
N LEU A 130 15.97 41.40 17.78
CA LEU A 130 14.78 40.56 17.74
C LEU A 130 14.61 39.75 19.03
N HIS A 131 15.68 39.12 19.52
CA HIS A 131 15.67 38.34 20.75
C HIS A 131 15.25 39.20 21.95
N THR A 132 15.80 40.40 22.08
CA THR A 132 15.44 41.35 23.14
C THR A 132 13.96 41.72 23.08
N TRP A 133 13.44 42.01 21.88
CA TRP A 133 12.03 42.32 21.71
C TRP A 133 11.13 41.13 22.07
N VAL A 134 11.43 39.94 21.56
CA VAL A 134 10.67 38.71 21.89
C VAL A 134 10.68 38.44 23.40
N ALA A 135 11.82 38.64 24.08
CA ALA A 135 11.89 38.51 25.53
C ALA A 135 11.01 39.53 26.27
N GLN A 136 10.92 40.76 25.76
CA GLN A 136 10.01 41.78 26.30
C GLN A 136 8.54 41.40 26.09
N GLU A 137 8.18 40.87 24.92
CA GLU A 137 6.81 40.41 24.65
C GLU A 137 6.38 39.28 25.59
N ILE A 138 7.25 38.28 25.78
CA ILE A 138 6.99 37.18 26.71
C ILE A 138 6.84 37.69 28.14
N ALA A 139 7.66 38.67 28.56
CA ALA A 139 7.55 39.27 29.88
C ALA A 139 6.26 40.09 30.08
N LYS A 140 5.65 40.63 29.01
CA LYS A 140 4.37 41.36 29.08
C LYS A 140 3.19 40.41 29.32
N ASN A 141 3.21 39.23 28.70
CA ASN A 141 2.13 38.25 28.75
C ASN A 141 2.68 36.82 28.95
N PRO A 142 3.31 36.51 30.10
CA PRO A 142 3.82 35.17 30.32
C PRO A 142 2.65 34.20 30.47
N ASN A 143 2.66 33.13 29.69
CA ASN A 143 1.74 32.04 29.93
C ASN A 143 2.22 31.21 31.13
N THR A 144 1.27 30.55 31.79
CA THR A 144 1.60 29.59 32.84
C THR A 144 1.86 28.23 32.21
N THR A 145 3.12 27.82 32.17
CA THR A 145 3.50 26.48 31.70
C THR A 145 3.08 25.45 32.75
N PRO A 146 2.22 24.48 32.39
CA PRO A 146 1.83 23.43 33.33
C PRO A 146 3.04 22.60 33.75
N GLU A 147 3.19 22.33 35.05
CA GLU A 147 4.23 21.43 35.55
C GLU A 147 4.22 20.09 34.78
N LEU A 148 5.41 19.57 34.48
CA LEU A 148 5.55 18.26 33.87
C LEU A 148 5.02 17.20 34.85
N SER A 149 4.19 16.27 34.36
CA SER A 149 3.83 15.07 35.12
C SER A 149 5.09 14.27 35.47
N ALA A 150 5.02 13.44 36.51
CA ALA A 150 6.18 12.66 36.96
C ALA A 150 6.81 11.81 35.84
N HIS A 151 6.00 11.24 34.94
CA HIS A 151 6.50 10.43 33.82
C HIS A 151 7.14 11.28 32.71
N ILE A 152 6.64 12.50 32.44
CA ILE A 152 7.27 13.42 31.47
C ILE A 152 8.56 13.99 32.04
N GLN A 153 8.58 14.31 33.34
CA GLN A 153 9.79 14.73 34.04
C GLN A 153 10.86 13.62 34.00
N PHE A 154 10.48 12.37 34.29
CA PHE A 154 11.38 11.22 34.18
C PHE A 154 11.91 11.03 32.74
N PHE A 155 11.05 11.20 31.73
CA PHE A 155 11.50 11.16 30.33
C PHE A 155 12.55 12.25 30.04
N LYS A 156 12.33 13.48 30.50
CA LYS A 156 13.25 14.61 30.32
C LYS A 156 14.60 14.37 30.96
N ASP A 157 14.60 13.91 32.20
CA ASP A 157 15.78 13.87 33.05
C ASP A 157 16.61 12.58 32.87
N GLU A 158 15.96 11.45 32.60
CA GLU A 158 16.61 10.13 32.61
C GLU A 158 16.65 9.48 31.21
N VAL A 159 15.55 9.57 30.46
CA VAL A 159 15.43 8.85 29.17
C VAL A 159 16.01 9.65 28.01
N GLN A 160 15.68 10.94 27.89
CA GLN A 160 16.15 11.76 26.79
C GLN A 160 17.69 11.81 26.71
N PRO A 161 18.45 11.89 27.83
CA PRO A 161 19.91 11.76 27.80
C PRO A 161 20.42 10.44 27.21
N VAL A 162 19.68 9.33 27.30
CA VAL A 162 20.03 8.03 26.67
C VAL A 162 20.13 8.21 25.17
N PHE A 163 19.13 8.85 24.58
CA PHE A 163 19.06 9.04 23.13
C PHE A 163 20.05 10.10 22.62
N ILE A 164 20.43 11.07 23.46
CA ILE A 164 21.48 12.05 23.13
C ILE A 164 22.84 11.35 22.99
N ARG A 165 23.26 10.60 24.01
CA ARG A 165 24.58 9.92 24.01
C ARG A 165 24.70 8.84 22.94
N ASN A 166 23.58 8.23 22.54
CA ASN A 166 23.51 7.24 21.47
C ASN A 166 23.34 7.86 20.06
N GLY A 167 23.38 9.18 19.92
CA GLY A 167 23.35 9.86 18.62
C GLY A 167 22.00 9.81 17.90
N CYS A 168 20.90 9.51 18.59
CA CYS A 168 19.58 9.41 17.96
C CYS A 168 19.06 10.76 17.45
N PHE A 169 19.55 11.88 17.98
CA PHE A 169 19.14 13.24 17.57
C PHE A 169 19.90 13.78 16.34
N LEU A 170 20.76 12.96 15.70
CA LEU A 170 21.44 13.37 14.48
C LEU A 170 20.42 13.63 13.35
N SER A 171 20.51 14.82 12.75
CA SER A 171 19.59 15.26 11.69
C SER A 171 19.59 14.32 10.47
N SER A 172 20.69 13.60 10.22
CA SER A 172 20.79 12.59 9.15
C SER A 172 20.02 11.29 9.44
N CYS A 173 19.68 11.01 10.70
CA CYS A 173 18.98 9.81 11.12
C CYS A 173 17.49 10.08 11.43
N HIS A 174 17.22 10.99 12.37
CA HIS A 174 15.86 11.28 12.86
C HIS A 174 15.45 12.76 12.73
N GLY A 175 16.17 13.55 11.94
CA GLY A 175 15.85 14.95 11.71
C GLY A 175 14.51 15.16 10.98
N PRO A 176 13.98 16.39 10.96
CA PRO A 176 12.67 16.71 10.37
C PRO A 176 12.52 16.28 8.90
N LEU A 177 13.60 16.27 8.12
CA LEU A 177 13.60 16.01 6.68
C LEU A 177 13.95 14.57 6.28
N THR A 178 14.32 13.68 7.22
CA THR A 178 14.63 12.28 6.88
C THR A 178 13.41 11.50 6.36
N PHE A 179 13.60 10.33 5.77
CA PHE A 179 12.47 9.49 5.34
C PHE A 179 12.22 8.37 6.37
N THR A 180 11.69 8.74 7.54
CA THR A 180 11.42 7.82 8.68
C THR A 180 10.20 8.26 9.48
N ASP A 181 9.48 7.31 10.08
CA ASP A 181 8.32 7.59 10.94
C ASP A 181 8.72 8.22 12.29
N LEU A 182 9.95 7.97 12.79
CA LEU A 182 10.49 8.60 14.00
C LEU A 182 11.17 9.92 13.65
N LYS A 183 10.55 11.03 14.07
CA LYS A 183 11.01 12.41 13.88
C LYS A 183 11.32 13.08 15.21
N LEU A 184 12.56 13.50 15.40
CA LEU A 184 13.04 14.11 16.63
C LEU A 184 13.45 15.57 16.39
N GLN A 185 13.25 16.39 17.41
CA GLN A 185 13.76 17.76 17.46
C GLN A 185 15.10 17.74 18.20
N PRO A 186 16.22 18.13 17.56
CA PRO A 186 17.52 18.16 18.20
C PRO A 186 17.58 19.22 19.31
N PRO A 187 18.47 19.06 20.31
CA PRO A 187 18.68 20.09 21.33
C PRO A 187 19.19 21.41 20.73
N MET A 188 19.11 22.48 21.51
CA MET A 188 19.91 23.68 21.25
C MET A 188 21.42 23.36 21.33
N PRO A 189 22.32 24.20 20.79
CA PRO A 189 23.77 23.94 20.79
C PRO A 189 24.38 23.74 22.19
N ASP A 190 23.75 24.31 23.22
CA ASP A 190 24.12 24.12 24.62
C ASP A 190 23.52 22.84 25.26
N GLY A 191 22.88 21.98 24.47
CA GLY A 191 22.30 20.70 24.88
C GLY A 191 20.88 20.82 25.46
N VAL A 192 20.30 22.01 25.55
CA VAL A 192 19.02 22.24 26.24
C VAL A 192 17.82 22.08 25.31
N PHE A 193 16.74 21.50 25.84
CA PHE A 193 15.43 21.39 25.20
C PHE A 193 14.41 22.29 25.91
N SER A 194 13.48 22.88 25.15
CA SER A 194 12.25 23.43 25.74
C SER A 194 11.31 22.30 26.17
N GLU A 195 10.36 22.58 27.04
CA GLU A 195 9.32 21.64 27.44
C GLU A 195 8.47 21.18 26.26
N ALA A 196 8.17 22.09 25.32
CA ALA A 196 7.50 21.74 24.07
C ALA A 196 8.31 20.73 23.24
N MET A 197 9.63 20.91 23.15
CA MET A 197 10.51 19.95 22.46
C MET A 197 10.54 18.60 23.18
N VAL A 198 10.62 18.59 24.51
CA VAL A 198 10.57 17.36 25.34
C VAL A 198 9.26 16.61 25.10
N ARG A 199 8.11 17.28 25.19
CA ARG A 199 6.79 16.68 24.94
C ARG A 199 6.68 16.14 23.51
N SER A 200 7.19 16.90 22.54
CA SER A 200 7.21 16.49 21.13
C SER A 200 8.09 15.26 20.89
N ASN A 201 9.29 15.20 21.48
CA ASN A 201 10.20 14.05 21.37
C ASN A 201 9.62 12.82 22.06
N ARG A 202 9.08 12.97 23.29
CA ARG A 202 8.37 11.91 24.01
C ARG A 202 7.25 11.32 23.15
N ALA A 203 6.36 12.16 22.62
CA ALA A 203 5.26 11.70 21.77
C ALA A 203 5.79 10.99 20.50
N SER A 204 6.92 11.44 19.95
CA SER A 204 7.53 10.80 18.78
C SER A 204 8.09 9.42 19.11
N PHE A 205 8.70 9.23 20.28
CA PHE A 205 9.16 7.92 20.78
C PHE A 205 8.02 6.97 21.17
N LEU A 206 6.90 7.48 21.67
CA LEU A 206 5.69 6.67 21.85
C LEU A 206 5.09 6.26 20.49
N GLY A 207 5.31 7.07 19.47
CA GLY A 207 4.81 6.89 18.12
C GLY A 207 3.74 7.93 17.78
N LYS A 208 4.06 8.85 16.86
CA LYS A 208 3.09 9.81 16.31
C LYS A 208 2.40 9.30 15.04
N VAL A 209 3.08 8.42 14.31
CA VAL A 209 2.63 7.88 13.01
C VAL A 209 2.41 6.37 13.12
N THR A 210 3.37 5.66 13.70
CA THR A 210 3.32 4.23 14.02
C THR A 210 3.71 4.02 15.46
N HIS A 211 3.21 2.98 16.11
CA HIS A 211 3.67 2.60 17.44
C HIS A 211 5.17 2.27 17.41
N PHE A 212 5.93 2.85 18.34
CA PHE A 212 7.33 2.51 18.58
C PHE A 212 7.52 1.74 19.90
N VAL A 213 6.47 1.71 20.72
CA VAL A 213 6.45 1.08 22.04
C VAL A 213 5.24 0.16 22.15
N ASN A 214 5.39 -0.91 22.93
CA ASN A 214 4.40 -1.97 23.07
C ASN A 214 3.69 -1.90 24.44
N LEU A 215 2.96 -0.81 24.69
CA LEU A 215 2.38 -0.53 26.02
C LEU A 215 1.28 -1.53 26.43
N ASP A 216 0.65 -2.21 25.48
CA ASP A 216 -0.31 -3.29 25.68
C ASP A 216 0.31 -4.70 25.55
N GLY A 217 1.59 -4.83 25.86
CA GLY A 217 2.28 -6.11 25.81
C GLY A 217 3.51 -6.19 26.69
N ASP A 218 4.45 -7.04 26.25
CA ASP A 218 5.79 -7.09 26.77
C ASP A 218 6.58 -5.86 26.30
N LEU A 219 6.96 -5.01 27.26
CA LEU A 219 7.68 -3.76 27.00
C LEU A 219 9.03 -4.01 26.34
N ASN A 220 9.68 -5.16 26.58
CA ASN A 220 10.95 -5.53 25.94
C ASN A 220 10.82 -5.67 24.42
N ARG A 221 9.61 -5.98 23.94
CA ARG A 221 9.31 -6.15 22.52
C ARG A 221 9.04 -4.83 21.81
N SER A 222 9.14 -3.69 22.50
CA SER A 222 9.04 -2.36 21.90
C SER A 222 10.10 -2.19 20.80
N ARG A 223 9.68 -1.73 19.62
CA ARG A 223 10.57 -1.40 18.48
C ARG A 223 11.73 -0.47 18.86
N LEU A 224 11.47 0.46 19.79
CA LEU A 224 12.48 1.37 20.38
C LEU A 224 13.65 0.63 21.05
N ILE A 225 13.42 -0.58 21.55
CA ILE A 225 14.43 -1.41 22.24
C ILE A 225 14.98 -2.45 21.26
N THR A 226 14.13 -3.27 20.66
CA THR A 226 14.55 -4.44 19.88
C THR A 226 15.36 -4.09 18.63
N LYS A 227 15.09 -2.94 17.98
CA LYS A 227 15.94 -2.49 16.86
C LYS A 227 17.34 -2.08 17.31
N ASN A 228 17.56 -1.73 18.57
CA ASN A 228 18.83 -1.20 19.07
C ASN A 228 19.67 -2.24 19.83
N ILE A 229 19.25 -3.50 19.86
CA ILE A 229 19.95 -4.63 20.49
C ILE A 229 20.57 -5.54 19.40
N PRO A 230 21.75 -6.15 19.62
CA PRO A 230 22.32 -7.15 18.72
C PRO A 230 21.38 -8.33 18.44
N ILE A 231 21.40 -8.85 17.21
CA ILE A 231 20.53 -9.98 16.80
C ILE A 231 20.74 -11.22 17.70
N LYS A 232 22.01 -11.56 17.99
CA LYS A 232 22.37 -12.67 18.89
C LYS A 232 21.81 -12.53 20.32
N GLU A 233 21.53 -11.31 20.76
CA GLU A 233 20.97 -11.00 22.10
C GLU A 233 19.44 -10.89 22.06
N GLY A 234 18.81 -11.16 20.90
CA GLY A 234 17.35 -11.12 20.73
C GLY A 234 16.80 -9.87 20.05
N GLY A 235 17.68 -8.96 19.58
CA GLY A 235 17.27 -7.80 18.78
C GLY A 235 16.83 -8.16 17.34
N ILE A 236 16.39 -7.18 16.57
CA ILE A 236 15.92 -7.34 15.18
C ILE A 236 16.68 -6.40 14.24
N HIS A 237 16.79 -6.72 12.95
CA HIS A 237 17.64 -5.96 12.03
C HIS A 237 17.27 -4.48 12.00
N GLN A 238 18.30 -3.63 12.12
CA GLN A 238 18.19 -2.19 12.07
C GLN A 238 19.01 -1.64 10.91
N ARG A 239 18.44 -0.66 10.19
CA ARG A 239 19.11 0.02 9.07
C ARG A 239 20.46 0.61 9.44
N GLY A 240 20.58 1.17 10.65
CA GLY A 240 21.83 1.72 11.18
C GLY A 240 22.86 0.66 11.60
N GLY A 241 22.45 -0.61 11.73
CA GLY A 241 23.23 -1.65 12.41
C GLY A 241 22.90 -1.73 13.90
N ASN A 242 23.03 -2.93 14.47
CA ASN A 242 22.54 -3.26 15.81
C ASN A 242 23.59 -3.20 16.92
N ASN A 243 24.88 -3.13 16.59
CA ASN A 243 25.98 -3.37 17.53
C ASN A 243 26.52 -2.11 18.22
N GLN A 244 25.83 -0.98 18.08
CA GLN A 244 26.38 0.34 18.42
C GLN A 244 25.55 1.13 19.44
N PHE A 245 24.41 0.59 19.89
CA PHE A 245 23.48 1.32 20.76
C PHE A 245 23.35 0.68 22.14
N PHE A 246 22.84 -0.55 22.24
CA PHE A 246 22.72 -1.26 23.52
C PHE A 246 23.42 -2.61 23.44
N GLU A 247 23.99 -3.07 24.54
CA GLU A 247 24.71 -4.36 24.54
C GLU A 247 23.76 -5.55 24.56
N SER A 248 22.67 -5.47 25.34
CA SER A 248 21.67 -6.53 25.53
C SER A 248 20.42 -5.96 26.22
N PHE A 249 19.44 -6.83 26.52
CA PHE A 249 18.30 -6.45 27.38
C PHE A 249 18.71 -6.13 28.84
N ALA A 250 19.92 -6.52 29.28
CA ALA A 250 20.42 -6.26 30.62
C ALA A 250 21.14 -4.91 30.76
N ASP A 251 21.28 -4.15 29.67
CA ASP A 251 21.89 -2.82 29.64
C ASP A 251 21.15 -1.84 30.57
N GLU A 252 21.89 -0.99 31.28
CA GLU A 252 21.30 -0.01 32.22
C GLU A 252 20.44 1.05 31.49
N ASP A 253 20.79 1.39 30.25
CA ASP A 253 20.03 2.32 29.44
C ASP A 253 18.67 1.69 29.03
N VAL A 254 18.68 0.39 28.72
CA VAL A 254 17.45 -0.36 28.44
C VAL A 254 16.57 -0.45 29.68
N LYS A 255 17.13 -0.69 30.88
CA LYS A 255 16.37 -0.68 32.14
C LYS A 255 15.75 0.68 32.42
N THR A 256 16.46 1.77 32.14
CA THR A 256 15.95 3.14 32.28
C THR A 256 14.76 3.39 31.36
N ILE A 257 14.87 2.97 30.09
CA ILE A 257 13.76 3.05 29.12
C ILE A 257 12.58 2.20 29.59
N LEU A 258 12.79 0.96 30.04
CA LEU A 258 11.72 0.08 30.51
C LEU A 258 10.96 0.67 31.70
N LYS A 259 11.67 1.25 32.67
CA LYS A 259 11.05 1.95 33.80
C LYS A 259 10.16 3.11 33.33
N TRP A 260 10.61 3.88 32.34
CA TRP A 260 9.77 4.91 31.75
C TRP A 260 8.53 4.31 31.08
N LEU A 261 8.69 3.25 30.28
CA LEU A 261 7.58 2.57 29.61
C LEU A 261 6.56 1.97 30.59
N GLU A 262 6.98 1.52 31.77
CA GLU A 262 6.08 1.10 32.84
C GLU A 262 5.20 2.26 33.35
N MET A 263 5.79 3.45 33.53
CA MET A 263 5.05 4.65 33.91
C MET A 263 4.06 5.07 32.82
N GLU A 264 4.48 4.99 31.55
CA GLU A 264 3.62 5.26 30.39
C GLU A 264 2.45 4.27 30.30
N LYS A 265 2.72 2.99 30.50
CA LYS A 265 1.68 1.94 30.52
C LYS A 265 0.67 2.19 31.63
N ALA A 266 1.13 2.56 32.83
CA ALA A 266 0.24 2.85 33.96
C ALA A 266 -0.63 4.09 33.69
N GLU A 267 -0.06 5.14 33.12
CA GLU A 267 -0.79 6.37 32.75
C GLU A 267 -1.88 6.07 31.71
N VAL A 268 -1.55 5.32 30.65
CA VAL A 268 -2.53 4.97 29.61
C VAL A 268 -3.63 4.09 30.21
N ALA A 269 -3.26 3.06 30.97
CA ALA A 269 -4.24 2.14 31.57
C ALA A 269 -5.23 2.85 32.50
N ALA A 270 -4.82 3.92 33.19
CA ALA A 270 -5.69 4.69 34.07
C ALA A 270 -6.83 5.44 33.35
N HIS A 271 -6.67 5.70 32.04
CA HIS A 271 -7.64 6.44 31.22
C HIS A 271 -8.48 5.54 30.30
N LEU A 272 -8.17 4.25 30.19
CA LEU A 272 -8.91 3.35 29.31
C LEU A 272 -10.29 3.03 29.86
N VAL A 273 -11.30 3.19 29.01
CA VAL A 273 -12.69 2.85 29.30
C VAL A 273 -13.29 1.99 28.20
N SER A 274 -14.43 1.37 28.49
CA SER A 274 -15.30 0.69 27.53
C SER A 274 -16.73 1.04 27.88
N GLU A 275 -17.39 1.77 26.98
CA GLU A 275 -18.77 2.21 27.14
C GLU A 275 -18.95 3.09 28.40
N GLY A 276 -17.92 3.91 28.71
CA GLY A 276 -17.86 4.80 29.88
C GLY A 276 -17.32 4.16 31.17
N GLU A 277 -17.09 2.84 31.19
CA GLU A 277 -16.62 2.13 32.38
C GLU A 277 -15.11 1.85 32.33
N PRO A 278 -14.35 2.04 33.42
CA PRO A 278 -12.91 1.75 33.47
C PRO A 278 -12.56 0.31 33.08
N LEU A 279 -11.45 0.15 32.37
CA LEU A 279 -10.89 -1.16 32.00
C LEU A 279 -9.68 -1.54 32.86
N SER A 280 -9.39 -2.84 32.90
CA SER A 280 -8.20 -3.41 33.55
C SER A 280 -7.61 -4.55 32.71
N GLY A 281 -6.39 -4.96 33.02
CA GLY A 281 -5.72 -6.06 32.32
C GLY A 281 -5.21 -5.69 30.93
N LEU A 282 -4.74 -4.45 30.74
CA LEU A 282 -4.14 -3.99 29.48
C LEU A 282 -2.95 -4.90 29.08
N GLY A 283 -3.10 -5.56 27.94
CA GLY A 283 -2.12 -6.50 27.40
C GLY A 283 -2.16 -7.92 27.96
N GLU A 284 -3.06 -8.21 28.90
CA GLU A 284 -3.18 -9.56 29.44
C GLU A 284 -4.04 -10.44 28.52
N THR A 285 -3.48 -11.57 28.07
CA THR A 285 -4.26 -12.58 27.33
C THR A 285 -5.21 -13.31 28.28
N GLN A 286 -6.50 -13.03 28.14
CA GLN A 286 -7.59 -13.64 28.94
C GLN A 286 -8.09 -14.96 28.35
N GLY A 287 -7.75 -15.26 27.09
CA GLY A 287 -8.09 -16.50 26.42
C GLY A 287 -7.79 -16.46 24.93
N ILE A 288 -8.16 -17.53 24.24
CA ILE A 288 -8.11 -17.63 22.77
C ILE A 288 -9.50 -18.02 22.28
N VAL A 289 -10.04 -17.25 21.34
CA VAL A 289 -11.22 -17.65 20.56
C VAL A 289 -10.77 -18.26 19.23
N PHE A 290 -11.49 -19.26 18.75
CA PHE A 290 -11.18 -19.95 17.50
C PHE A 290 -12.42 -20.59 16.90
N ILE A 291 -12.32 -20.92 15.61
CA ILE A 291 -13.35 -21.66 14.89
C ILE A 291 -13.00 -23.15 14.95
N ARG A 292 -13.99 -23.98 15.25
CA ARG A 292 -13.93 -25.43 15.06
C ARG A 292 -15.00 -25.85 14.06
N ALA A 293 -14.61 -26.54 13.00
CA ALA A 293 -15.50 -26.93 11.88
C ALA A 293 -15.06 -28.27 11.26
N PRO A 294 -15.82 -28.86 10.32
CA PRO A 294 -15.42 -30.09 9.64
C PRO A 294 -14.03 -29.96 9.01
N ARG A 295 -13.26 -31.06 9.06
CA ARG A 295 -11.88 -31.09 8.58
C ARG A 295 -11.77 -30.96 7.06
N HIS A 296 -12.58 -31.73 6.34
CA HIS A 296 -12.55 -31.79 4.89
C HIS A 296 -13.39 -30.66 4.25
N THR A 297 -12.76 -29.50 4.03
CA THR A 297 -13.36 -28.29 3.47
C THR A 297 -12.55 -27.71 2.29
N PRO A 298 -12.39 -28.44 1.17
CA PRO A 298 -11.55 -28.01 0.06
C PRO A 298 -12.10 -26.74 -0.60
N ARG A 299 -11.42 -25.61 -0.38
CA ARG A 299 -11.80 -24.29 -0.87
C ARG A 299 -10.58 -23.50 -1.36
N LYS A 300 -10.63 -23.07 -2.62
CA LYS A 300 -9.68 -22.08 -3.14
C LYS A 300 -9.94 -20.70 -2.57
N TYR A 301 -8.88 -19.90 -2.47
CA TYR A 301 -8.90 -18.62 -1.74
C TYR A 301 -10.00 -17.64 -2.20
N PHE A 302 -10.27 -17.57 -3.50
CA PHE A 302 -11.29 -16.68 -4.08
C PHE A 302 -12.65 -17.35 -4.34
N GLU A 303 -12.81 -18.65 -4.07
CA GLU A 303 -14.03 -19.41 -4.37
C GLU A 303 -14.92 -19.54 -3.13
N MET A 304 -15.94 -18.70 -3.04
CA MET A 304 -16.78 -18.60 -1.83
C MET A 304 -18.09 -19.38 -1.88
N GLU A 305 -18.45 -19.91 -3.05
CA GLU A 305 -19.70 -20.63 -3.31
C GLU A 305 -19.85 -21.92 -2.49
N PRO A 306 -18.88 -22.88 -2.46
CA PRO A 306 -19.06 -24.19 -1.83
C PRO A 306 -19.48 -24.09 -0.36
N PHE A 307 -20.51 -24.78 0.10
CA PHE A 307 -21.04 -24.66 1.48
C PHE A 307 -20.55 -25.77 2.40
N TYR A 308 -19.91 -25.40 3.52
CA TYR A 308 -19.38 -26.34 4.52
C TYR A 308 -19.94 -26.05 5.92
N PRO A 309 -21.14 -26.55 6.25
CA PRO A 309 -21.76 -26.31 7.55
C PRO A 309 -21.09 -27.10 8.69
N GLY A 310 -21.36 -26.70 9.93
CA GLY A 310 -20.89 -27.37 11.16
C GLY A 310 -19.87 -26.57 11.95
N GLY A 311 -19.59 -25.33 11.53
CA GLY A 311 -18.66 -24.43 12.21
C GLY A 311 -19.26 -23.79 13.46
N ASN A 312 -18.49 -23.75 14.55
CA ASN A 312 -18.85 -23.07 15.79
C ASN A 312 -17.62 -22.33 16.38
N ILE A 313 -17.89 -21.29 17.17
CA ILE A 313 -16.86 -20.51 17.86
C ILE A 313 -16.68 -21.04 19.27
N PHE A 314 -15.43 -21.22 19.66
CA PHE A 314 -15.01 -21.72 20.97
C PHE A 314 -14.09 -20.71 21.66
N LEU A 315 -14.14 -20.67 22.98
CA LEU A 315 -13.25 -19.90 23.85
C LEU A 315 -12.44 -20.85 24.73
N LEU A 316 -11.12 -20.84 24.59
CA LEU A 316 -10.20 -21.41 25.55
C LEU A 316 -9.77 -20.31 26.53
N ALA A 317 -10.41 -20.25 27.69
CA ALA A 317 -10.13 -19.23 28.70
C ALA A 317 -8.75 -19.43 29.33
N LYS A 318 -8.08 -18.34 29.70
CA LYS A 318 -6.81 -18.35 30.44
C LYS A 318 -7.02 -17.68 31.79
N LYS A 319 -6.76 -18.42 32.88
CA LYS A 319 -6.81 -17.90 34.26
C LYS A 319 -5.48 -18.16 34.93
N THR A 320 -4.98 -17.17 35.68
CA THR A 320 -3.69 -17.25 36.41
C THR A 320 -2.53 -17.80 35.56
N GLY A 321 -2.46 -17.36 34.30
CA GLY A 321 -1.43 -17.75 33.35
C GLY A 321 -1.63 -19.12 32.68
N LYS A 322 -2.65 -19.91 33.05
CA LYS A 322 -2.92 -21.24 32.50
C LYS A 322 -4.21 -21.27 31.70
N PHE A 323 -4.16 -21.91 30.53
CA PHE A 323 -5.37 -22.20 29.78
C PHE A 323 -6.24 -23.23 30.52
N SER A 324 -7.55 -23.13 30.36
CA SER A 324 -8.48 -24.16 30.83
C SER A 324 -8.16 -25.50 30.15
N SER A 325 -8.53 -26.60 30.79
CA SER A 325 -8.35 -27.94 30.23
C SER A 325 -9.27 -28.22 29.03
N THR A 326 -10.38 -27.48 28.92
CA THR A 326 -11.37 -27.65 27.86
C THR A 326 -11.86 -26.28 27.37
N PRO A 327 -12.19 -26.14 26.08
CA PRO A 327 -12.75 -24.93 25.52
C PRO A 327 -14.26 -24.85 25.76
N VAL A 328 -14.79 -23.64 25.93
CA VAL A 328 -16.21 -23.36 26.08
C VAL A 328 -16.81 -23.02 24.71
N LYS A 329 -17.89 -23.70 24.33
CA LYS A 329 -18.65 -23.38 23.13
C LYS A 329 -19.39 -22.03 23.31
N LEU A 330 -19.10 -21.05 22.45
CA LEU A 330 -19.72 -19.72 22.47
C LEU A 330 -20.96 -19.65 21.59
N THR A 331 -20.96 -20.35 20.45
CA THR A 331 -22.09 -20.45 19.53
C THR A 331 -22.59 -21.88 19.45
N ASP A 332 -23.90 -22.09 19.30
CA ASP A 332 -24.48 -23.43 19.16
C ASP A 332 -25.33 -23.52 17.89
N PHE A 333 -24.65 -23.55 16.75
CA PHE A 333 -25.30 -23.66 15.45
C PHE A 333 -25.25 -25.10 14.95
N GLU A 334 -26.39 -25.59 14.46
CA GLU A 334 -26.49 -26.90 13.82
C GLU A 334 -25.92 -26.90 12.39
N ASN A 335 -26.30 -25.89 11.59
CA ASN A 335 -26.02 -25.83 10.15
C ASN A 335 -25.36 -24.52 9.70
N ALA A 336 -24.52 -23.91 10.53
CA ALA A 336 -23.80 -22.69 10.14
C ALA A 336 -22.43 -23.01 9.56
N GLU A 337 -22.06 -22.25 8.54
CA GLU A 337 -20.67 -22.07 8.14
C GLU A 337 -20.17 -20.74 8.70
N ILE A 338 -19.05 -20.77 9.41
CA ILE A 338 -18.39 -19.59 9.99
C ILE A 338 -17.02 -19.42 9.33
N GLN A 339 -16.71 -18.18 8.96
CA GLN A 339 -15.40 -17.79 8.48
C GLN A 339 -14.96 -16.51 9.17
N ALA A 340 -13.65 -16.40 9.40
CA ALA A 340 -12.94 -15.22 9.88
C ALA A 340 -13.60 -14.46 11.05
N LEU A 341 -12.88 -14.33 12.15
CA LEU A 341 -13.31 -13.53 13.29
C LEU A 341 -12.21 -12.55 13.74
N ASP A 342 -12.65 -11.52 14.43
CA ASP A 342 -11.78 -10.54 15.08
C ASP A 342 -12.37 -10.12 16.43
N VAL A 343 -11.50 -9.78 17.39
CA VAL A 343 -11.87 -9.45 18.77
C VAL A 343 -11.77 -7.94 18.97
N ARG A 344 -12.80 -7.34 19.58
CA ARG A 344 -12.86 -5.91 19.88
C ARG A 344 -11.76 -5.53 20.87
N TYR A 345 -11.24 -4.31 20.77
CA TYR A 345 -10.13 -3.81 21.59
C TYR A 345 -10.34 -3.92 23.10
N ASP A 346 -11.59 -3.90 23.57
CA ASP A 346 -11.96 -4.06 24.98
C ASP A 346 -12.13 -5.52 25.44
N ALA A 347 -11.87 -6.49 24.56
CA ALA A 347 -12.00 -7.92 24.80
C ALA A 347 -13.42 -8.43 25.13
N LYS A 348 -14.46 -7.59 24.99
CA LYS A 348 -15.83 -7.97 25.39
C LYS A 348 -16.62 -8.61 24.26
N LYS A 349 -16.30 -8.29 23.01
CA LYS A 349 -17.05 -8.71 21.82
C LYS A 349 -16.14 -9.23 20.72
N LEU A 350 -16.70 -10.04 19.84
CA LEU A 350 -16.05 -10.46 18.60
C LEU A 350 -17.00 -10.26 17.41
N VAL A 351 -16.43 -9.93 16.25
CA VAL A 351 -17.13 -9.86 14.97
C VAL A 351 -16.73 -11.07 14.12
N PHE A 352 -17.66 -11.62 13.35
CA PHE A 352 -17.41 -12.80 12.50
C PHE A 352 -18.33 -12.83 11.30
N SER A 353 -17.95 -13.59 10.26
CA SER A 353 -18.83 -13.85 9.12
C SER A 353 -19.46 -15.24 9.19
N MET A 354 -20.75 -15.34 8.90
CA MET A 354 -21.51 -16.59 8.95
C MET A 354 -22.57 -16.66 7.86
N ARG A 355 -22.84 -17.85 7.34
CA ARG A 355 -24.08 -18.18 6.62
C ARG A 355 -24.72 -19.44 7.21
N LYS A 356 -26.06 -19.48 7.19
CA LYS A 356 -26.85 -20.56 7.82
C LYS A 356 -27.34 -21.62 6.83
N THR A 357 -27.34 -21.32 5.54
CA THR A 357 -27.84 -22.19 4.49
C THR A 357 -27.08 -21.93 3.19
N GLU A 358 -26.97 -22.95 2.35
CA GLU A 358 -26.32 -22.86 1.03
C GLU A 358 -26.86 -21.72 0.14
N PRO A 359 -28.19 -21.45 0.05
CA PRO A 359 -28.71 -20.41 -0.83
C PRO A 359 -28.49 -18.97 -0.35
N ASN A 360 -27.89 -18.78 0.83
CA ASN A 360 -27.63 -17.47 1.42
C ASN A 360 -26.13 -17.23 1.52
N GLY A 361 -25.66 -16.08 1.05
CA GLY A 361 -24.26 -15.69 1.25
C GLY A 361 -23.97 -15.25 2.69
N PHE A 362 -22.69 -15.02 2.98
CA PHE A 362 -22.22 -14.65 4.32
C PHE A 362 -22.75 -13.29 4.76
N ARG A 363 -23.04 -13.16 6.05
CA ARG A 363 -23.32 -11.90 6.74
C ARG A 363 -22.39 -11.75 7.93
N ILE A 364 -22.18 -10.50 8.31
CA ILE A 364 -21.42 -10.14 9.51
C ILE A 364 -22.34 -10.18 10.72
N TYR A 365 -21.84 -10.78 11.79
CA TYR A 365 -22.46 -10.88 13.10
C TYR A 365 -21.47 -10.41 14.17
N GLU A 366 -22.00 -9.88 15.25
CA GLU A 366 -21.25 -9.60 16.49
C GLU A 366 -21.75 -10.54 17.58
N LEU A 367 -20.83 -11.06 18.37
CA LEU A 367 -21.09 -11.87 19.56
C LEU A 367 -20.54 -11.15 20.79
N ASP A 368 -21.36 -11.03 21.82
CA ASP A 368 -20.95 -10.65 23.16
C ASP A 368 -20.42 -11.88 23.90
N ILE A 369 -19.16 -11.85 24.33
CA ILE A 369 -18.44 -13.04 24.83
C ILE A 369 -19.03 -13.52 26.16
N ALA A 370 -19.45 -12.60 27.02
CA ALA A 370 -19.95 -12.91 28.36
C ALA A 370 -21.38 -13.47 28.32
N THR A 371 -22.26 -12.82 27.57
CA THR A 371 -23.69 -13.17 27.48
C THR A 371 -23.98 -14.22 26.40
N LYS A 372 -23.03 -14.44 25.46
CA LYS A 372 -23.20 -15.25 24.25
C LYS A 372 -24.30 -14.73 23.32
N GLN A 373 -24.74 -13.48 23.49
CA GLN A 373 -25.74 -12.87 22.62
C GLN A 373 -25.14 -12.59 21.25
N ILE A 374 -25.87 -12.95 20.19
CA ILE A 374 -25.45 -12.77 18.80
C ILE A 374 -26.39 -11.79 18.10
N THR A 375 -25.82 -10.83 17.38
CA THR A 375 -26.57 -9.82 16.63
C THR A 375 -26.04 -9.73 15.21
N GLN A 376 -26.92 -9.73 14.21
CA GLN A 376 -26.53 -9.51 12.82
C GLN A 376 -26.22 -8.03 12.61
N MET A 377 -25.06 -7.76 12.02
CA MET A 377 -24.55 -6.40 11.84
C MET A 377 -24.63 -5.89 10.40
N SER A 378 -24.70 -6.80 9.42
CA SER A 378 -24.78 -6.43 8.01
C SER A 378 -26.01 -7.00 7.32
N PHE A 379 -26.53 -6.26 6.34
CA PHE A 379 -27.78 -6.60 5.66
C PHE A 379 -27.63 -6.40 4.14
N ALA A 380 -28.05 -7.38 3.35
CA ALA A 380 -28.07 -7.31 1.88
C ALA A 380 -29.04 -8.38 1.34
N PRO A 381 -29.55 -8.24 0.11
CA PRO A 381 -30.23 -9.32 -0.60
C PRO A 381 -29.37 -10.59 -0.65
N SER A 382 -29.97 -11.78 -0.67
CA SER A 382 -29.20 -13.03 -0.72
C SER A 382 -28.36 -13.15 -1.99
N LYS A 383 -28.84 -12.58 -3.10
CA LYS A 383 -28.26 -12.71 -4.45
C LYS A 383 -28.27 -11.39 -5.21
N LEU A 384 -27.33 -11.25 -6.13
CA LEU A 384 -27.36 -10.27 -7.22
C LEU A 384 -28.43 -10.64 -8.26
N LYS A 385 -28.71 -9.72 -9.19
CA LYS A 385 -29.71 -9.92 -10.25
C LYS A 385 -29.39 -11.11 -11.18
N ASP A 386 -28.13 -11.48 -11.30
CA ASP A 386 -27.66 -12.61 -12.11
C ASP A 386 -27.62 -13.96 -11.35
N GLY A 387 -28.14 -13.98 -10.11
CA GLY A 387 -28.24 -15.17 -9.27
C GLY A 387 -27.01 -15.47 -8.40
N THR A 388 -25.95 -14.68 -8.51
CA THR A 388 -24.71 -14.80 -7.71
C THR A 388 -24.97 -14.50 -6.24
N LEU A 389 -24.40 -15.27 -5.31
CA LEU A 389 -24.54 -15.01 -3.88
C LEU A 389 -23.81 -13.72 -3.47
N ILE A 390 -24.44 -12.92 -2.61
CA ILE A 390 -23.78 -11.75 -1.99
C ILE A 390 -23.16 -12.19 -0.67
N HIS A 391 -21.84 -12.05 -0.55
CA HIS A 391 -21.08 -12.43 0.63
C HIS A 391 -20.46 -11.20 1.31
N HIS A 392 -20.65 -11.06 2.63
CA HIS A 392 -19.90 -10.14 3.49
C HIS A 392 -18.97 -10.97 4.37
N ILE A 393 -17.66 -10.83 4.18
CA ILE A 393 -16.64 -11.73 4.74
C ILE A 393 -15.43 -10.96 5.27
N ASP A 394 -14.55 -11.69 5.95
CA ASP A 394 -13.31 -11.19 6.53
C ASP A 394 -13.47 -9.90 7.37
N PRO A 395 -14.44 -9.83 8.32
CA PRO A 395 -14.65 -8.62 9.10
C PRO A 395 -13.53 -8.41 10.12
N ILE A 396 -13.13 -7.15 10.31
CA ILE A 396 -12.24 -6.70 11.38
C ILE A 396 -12.85 -5.49 12.09
N TYR A 397 -12.49 -5.30 13.36
CA TYR A 397 -12.70 -4.02 14.02
C TYR A 397 -11.60 -3.05 13.59
N ALA A 398 -11.99 -1.79 13.36
CA ALA A 398 -11.08 -0.68 13.15
C ALA A 398 -11.46 0.51 14.04
N PRO A 399 -10.54 1.43 14.34
CA PRO A 399 -10.87 2.61 15.12
C PRO A 399 -11.99 3.44 14.46
N ALA A 400 -12.89 4.02 15.26
CA ALA A 400 -13.97 4.89 14.77
C ALA A 400 -13.50 6.31 14.42
N ASN A 401 -12.31 6.72 14.86
CA ASN A 401 -11.70 8.04 14.66
C ASN A 401 -12.47 9.24 15.26
N GLU A 402 -13.43 9.01 16.16
CA GLU A 402 -14.29 10.06 16.74
C GLU A 402 -13.68 10.78 17.98
N GLU A 403 -12.60 10.25 18.57
CA GLU A 403 -12.15 10.66 19.92
C GLU A 403 -10.94 11.59 19.96
N HIS A 404 -10.23 11.79 18.84
CA HIS A 404 -9.08 12.71 18.71
C HIS A 404 -7.99 12.62 19.82
N THR A 405 -7.89 11.51 20.56
CA THR A 405 -6.84 11.24 21.57
C THR A 405 -5.76 10.32 21.02
N GLN A 406 -4.57 10.28 21.65
CA GLN A 406 -3.40 9.53 21.14
C GLN A 406 -3.67 8.03 20.96
N PHE A 407 -4.44 7.42 21.87
CA PHE A 407 -4.74 5.98 21.88
C PHE A 407 -6.24 5.62 21.75
N GLY A 408 -7.15 6.61 21.73
CA GLY A 408 -8.59 6.39 21.66
C GLY A 408 -9.15 5.70 22.91
N GLU A 409 -9.23 6.46 24.00
CA GLU A 409 -9.51 6.01 25.39
C GLU A 409 -10.74 5.09 25.56
N ASP A 410 -11.84 5.28 24.82
CA ASP A 410 -12.98 4.33 24.88
C ASP A 410 -12.82 3.21 23.86
N LEU A 411 -12.26 2.09 24.30
CA LEU A 411 -11.96 0.92 23.46
C LEU A 411 -13.20 0.27 22.82
N SER A 412 -14.42 0.68 23.19
CA SER A 412 -15.66 0.23 22.55
C SER A 412 -15.99 0.96 21.23
N LYS A 413 -15.38 2.13 20.99
CA LYS A 413 -15.63 2.97 19.80
C LYS A 413 -14.87 2.46 18.59
N VAL A 414 -15.57 1.72 17.74
CA VAL A 414 -15.02 1.05 16.56
C VAL A 414 -15.91 1.23 15.34
N SER A 415 -15.30 1.11 14.16
CA SER A 415 -15.96 0.78 12.91
C SER A 415 -15.70 -0.70 12.57
N ILE A 416 -16.48 -1.26 11.64
CA ILE A 416 -16.23 -2.59 11.08
C ILE A 416 -15.82 -2.42 9.62
N VAL A 417 -14.66 -2.97 9.25
CA VAL A 417 -14.18 -3.09 7.87
C VAL A 417 -14.33 -4.52 7.42
N TYR A 418 -14.79 -4.73 6.18
CA TYR A 418 -15.06 -6.06 5.65
C TYR A 418 -14.93 -6.12 4.13
N ALA A 419 -14.78 -7.32 3.57
CA ALA A 419 -14.78 -7.56 2.13
C ALA A 419 -16.18 -7.97 1.64
N SER A 420 -16.61 -7.47 0.48
CA SER A 420 -17.90 -7.84 -0.13
C SER A 420 -17.90 -7.78 -1.63
N ASN A 421 -18.59 -8.73 -2.26
CA ASN A 421 -18.86 -8.78 -3.70
C ASN A 421 -20.16 -8.08 -4.11
N GLN A 422 -20.78 -7.31 -3.20
CA GLN A 422 -22.07 -6.66 -3.46
C GLN A 422 -22.06 -5.64 -4.62
N ALA A 423 -20.88 -5.18 -5.06
CA ALA A 423 -20.74 -4.34 -6.25
C ALA A 423 -21.06 -5.09 -7.55
N GLY A 424 -21.04 -6.42 -7.55
CA GLY A 424 -21.46 -7.27 -8.67
C GLY A 424 -20.52 -7.32 -9.86
N ALA A 425 -19.24 -6.97 -9.65
CA ALA A 425 -18.19 -7.10 -10.64
C ALA A 425 -17.61 -8.52 -10.67
N TYR A 426 -17.06 -8.91 -11.82
CA TYR A 426 -16.33 -10.16 -12.01
C TYR A 426 -14.92 -9.90 -12.50
N ILE A 427 -13.98 -10.73 -12.07
CA ILE A 427 -12.59 -10.62 -12.48
C ILE A 427 -11.86 -11.98 -12.46
N SER A 428 -10.80 -12.09 -13.25
CA SER A 428 -9.87 -13.20 -13.18
C SER A 428 -9.38 -13.35 -11.73
N SER A 429 -9.31 -14.58 -11.24
CA SER A 429 -8.93 -14.92 -9.86
C SER A 429 -7.85 -16.00 -9.85
N ASP A 430 -7.23 -16.23 -11.00
CA ASP A 430 -6.21 -17.24 -11.23
C ASP A 430 -5.20 -16.72 -12.26
N VAL A 431 -4.04 -17.37 -12.35
CA VAL A 431 -2.98 -16.96 -13.27
C VAL A 431 -3.36 -17.24 -14.73
N PHE A 432 -2.99 -16.35 -15.64
CA PHE A 432 -3.14 -16.58 -17.10
C PHE A 432 -2.11 -17.59 -17.64
N GLY A 433 -1.04 -17.84 -16.88
CA GLY A 433 0.01 -18.81 -17.15
C GLY A 433 0.90 -18.95 -15.92
N ILE A 434 1.59 -20.08 -15.77
CA ILE A 434 2.44 -20.34 -14.61
C ILE A 434 3.87 -19.96 -14.98
N ILE A 435 4.35 -18.86 -14.40
CA ILE A 435 5.71 -18.39 -14.62
C ILE A 435 6.73 -19.17 -13.77
N GLY A 436 7.89 -19.46 -14.34
CA GLY A 436 9.00 -20.13 -13.66
C GLY A 436 10.36 -19.64 -14.13
N GLU A 437 11.39 -19.97 -13.35
CA GLU A 437 12.78 -19.61 -13.59
C GLU A 437 13.65 -20.84 -13.33
N ALA A 438 14.56 -21.15 -14.25
CA ALA A 438 15.41 -22.32 -14.13
C ALA A 438 16.59 -22.10 -13.15
N ASP A 439 17.04 -23.13 -12.44
CA ASP A 439 18.18 -23.03 -11.51
C ASP A 439 19.55 -23.38 -12.13
N SER A 440 19.56 -23.92 -13.37
CA SER A 440 20.64 -24.64 -14.10
C SER A 440 20.54 -26.18 -14.08
N ALA A 441 20.86 -26.80 -15.22
CA ALA A 441 20.77 -28.26 -15.44
C ALA A 441 22.04 -28.99 -14.96
N THR A 442 22.30 -29.08 -13.65
CA THR A 442 23.28 -30.06 -13.15
C THR A 442 22.62 -31.43 -13.05
N MET A 443 23.05 -32.34 -13.93
CA MET A 443 22.72 -33.77 -14.04
C MET A 443 22.07 -34.38 -12.79
N LEU A 444 20.73 -34.41 -12.76
CA LEU A 444 19.98 -35.32 -11.91
C LEU A 444 19.80 -36.63 -12.70
N SER A 445 20.37 -37.74 -12.21
CA SER A 445 20.07 -39.06 -12.72
C SER A 445 18.62 -39.41 -12.34
N ILE A 446 17.69 -39.07 -13.20
CA ILE A 446 16.27 -39.39 -13.04
C ILE A 446 16.07 -40.83 -13.54
N SER A 447 15.92 -41.76 -12.59
CA SER A 447 15.42 -43.14 -12.75
C SER A 447 15.68 -43.82 -14.12
N GLY A 448 16.95 -44.13 -14.40
CA GLY A 448 17.40 -45.43 -14.91
C GLY A 448 17.00 -45.96 -16.31
N GLU A 449 16.11 -45.35 -17.08
CA GLU A 449 15.65 -45.98 -18.35
C GLU A 449 15.86 -45.14 -19.63
N VAL A 450 16.10 -43.82 -19.56
CA VAL A 450 16.49 -42.97 -20.71
C VAL A 450 17.38 -41.81 -20.25
N GLU A 451 18.58 -41.64 -20.85
CA GLU A 451 19.38 -40.42 -20.67
C GLU A 451 18.77 -39.27 -21.48
N HIS A 452 18.29 -38.22 -20.80
CA HIS A 452 17.87 -36.98 -21.44
C HIS A 452 19.04 -36.00 -21.53
N THR A 453 19.13 -35.27 -22.64
CA THR A 453 20.15 -34.21 -22.77
C THR A 453 19.86 -33.05 -21.81
N THR A 454 20.89 -32.33 -21.38
CA THR A 454 20.76 -31.08 -20.58
C THR A 454 19.87 -30.04 -21.25
N LYS A 455 19.70 -30.11 -22.57
CA LYS A 455 18.84 -29.24 -23.39
C LYS A 455 17.37 -29.68 -23.43
N GLN A 456 17.04 -30.85 -22.90
CA GLN A 456 15.66 -31.35 -22.75
C GLN A 456 15.19 -31.35 -21.29
N LEU A 457 16.07 -31.05 -20.34
CA LEU A 457 15.78 -31.07 -18.92
C LEU A 457 15.79 -29.64 -18.36
N LEU A 458 14.66 -29.25 -17.77
CA LEU A 458 14.50 -27.99 -17.06
C LEU A 458 14.34 -28.29 -15.56
N TYR A 459 15.28 -27.79 -14.76
CA TYR A 459 15.24 -27.91 -13.30
C TYR A 459 14.88 -26.56 -12.68
N ASP A 460 13.81 -26.54 -11.88
CA ASP A 460 13.28 -25.37 -11.18
C ASP A 460 12.88 -25.80 -9.76
N LYS A 461 13.66 -25.36 -8.76
CA LYS A 461 13.42 -25.68 -7.34
C LYS A 461 12.12 -25.10 -6.81
N GLN A 462 11.59 -24.07 -7.47
CA GLN A 462 10.34 -23.39 -7.14
C GLN A 462 9.11 -24.09 -7.72
N ARG A 463 9.27 -25.25 -8.40
CA ARG A 463 8.18 -26.13 -8.82
C ARG A 463 8.01 -27.34 -7.87
N PRO A 464 7.38 -27.16 -6.68
CA PRO A 464 7.16 -28.24 -5.71
C PRO A 464 5.97 -29.16 -6.07
N GLU A 465 5.28 -28.92 -7.18
CA GLU A 465 4.10 -29.66 -7.59
C GLU A 465 4.38 -31.17 -7.72
N LYS A 466 3.32 -31.98 -7.54
CA LYS A 466 3.40 -33.44 -7.63
C LYS A 466 3.81 -33.88 -9.05
N ALA A 467 4.50 -35.03 -9.14
CA ALA A 467 4.82 -35.62 -10.43
C ALA A 467 3.55 -35.79 -11.29
N GLY A 468 3.66 -35.48 -12.58
CA GLY A 468 2.54 -35.52 -13.52
C GLY A 468 1.70 -34.24 -13.62
N THR A 469 1.76 -33.30 -12.65
CA THR A 469 0.90 -32.09 -12.65
C THR A 469 0.97 -31.26 -13.94
N PHE A 470 2.15 -31.17 -14.58
CA PHE A 470 2.36 -30.40 -15.80
C PHE A 470 2.58 -31.25 -17.05
N THR A 471 2.50 -32.59 -16.95
CA THR A 471 2.69 -33.47 -18.10
C THR A 471 1.61 -33.23 -19.16
N GLY A 472 2.04 -33.10 -20.42
CA GLY A 472 1.20 -32.77 -21.57
C GLY A 472 0.98 -31.27 -21.81
N ARG A 473 1.40 -30.40 -20.88
CA ARG A 473 1.30 -28.93 -21.07
C ARG A 473 2.43 -28.40 -21.93
N ARG A 474 2.17 -27.31 -22.65
CA ARG A 474 3.18 -26.55 -23.38
C ARG A 474 3.86 -25.51 -22.49
N ILE A 475 5.08 -25.18 -22.87
CA ILE A 475 5.95 -24.21 -22.19
C ILE A 475 6.53 -23.26 -23.23
N TYR A 476 6.46 -21.96 -22.92
CA TYR A 476 7.04 -20.88 -23.70
C TYR A 476 8.22 -20.25 -22.98
N PHE A 477 9.32 -20.01 -23.66
CA PHE A 477 10.48 -19.35 -23.09
C PHE A 477 10.39 -17.84 -23.37
N VAL A 478 10.24 -17.04 -22.32
CA VAL A 478 10.06 -15.57 -22.42
C VAL A 478 11.38 -14.82 -22.31
N LYS A 479 12.39 -15.41 -21.65
CA LYS A 479 13.70 -14.78 -21.43
C LYS A 479 14.83 -15.81 -21.48
N GLY A 480 16.03 -15.33 -21.80
CA GLY A 480 17.25 -16.13 -21.89
C GLY A 480 17.60 -16.48 -23.34
N LYS A 481 18.63 -17.31 -23.54
CA LYS A 481 19.13 -17.67 -24.89
C LYS A 481 18.11 -18.44 -25.73
N ASN A 482 17.14 -19.07 -25.07
CA ASN A 482 16.06 -19.84 -25.70
C ASN A 482 14.75 -19.03 -25.81
N ALA A 483 14.75 -17.71 -25.60
CA ALA A 483 13.55 -16.89 -25.72
C ALA A 483 12.88 -17.03 -27.10
N GLY A 484 11.55 -17.14 -27.13
CA GLY A 484 10.76 -17.38 -28.33
C GLY A 484 10.48 -18.86 -28.63
N GLU A 485 11.16 -19.79 -27.97
CA GLU A 485 10.98 -21.23 -28.18
C GLU A 485 9.71 -21.77 -27.50
N TRP A 486 9.12 -22.82 -28.09
CA TRP A 486 8.01 -23.59 -27.52
C TRP A 486 8.38 -25.07 -27.39
N ARG A 487 7.97 -25.70 -26.28
CA ARG A 487 8.10 -27.15 -26.08
C ARG A 487 6.86 -27.74 -25.43
N THR A 488 6.74 -29.06 -25.43
CA THR A 488 5.75 -29.80 -24.65
C THR A 488 6.45 -30.55 -23.51
N ILE A 489 5.89 -30.48 -22.32
CA ILE A 489 6.38 -31.22 -21.15
C ILE A 489 5.90 -32.68 -21.29
N VAL A 490 6.77 -33.58 -21.74
CA VAL A 490 6.46 -35.01 -21.89
C VAL A 490 6.47 -35.76 -20.56
N GLN A 491 7.21 -35.24 -19.58
CA GLN A 491 7.24 -35.80 -18.24
C GLN A 491 7.55 -34.72 -17.21
N HIS A 492 6.76 -34.67 -16.13
CA HIS A 492 7.03 -33.86 -14.95
C HIS A 492 7.36 -34.77 -13.77
N GLN A 493 8.59 -34.67 -13.28
CA GLN A 493 8.97 -35.18 -11.97
C GLN A 493 9.24 -33.98 -11.07
N ARG A 494 9.03 -34.08 -9.76
CA ARG A 494 9.13 -32.95 -8.83
C ARG A 494 10.38 -32.07 -9.12
N GLN A 495 10.17 -30.77 -9.37
CA GLN A 495 11.20 -29.78 -9.77
C GLN A 495 11.88 -29.99 -11.14
N ALA A 496 11.58 -31.06 -11.86
CA ALA A 496 12.19 -31.45 -13.13
C ALA A 496 11.14 -31.62 -14.25
N LEU A 497 11.25 -30.79 -15.28
CA LEU A 497 10.40 -30.79 -16.45
C LEU A 497 11.19 -31.34 -17.65
N ILE A 498 10.73 -32.42 -18.24
CA ILE A 498 11.34 -33.05 -19.42
C ILE A 498 10.55 -32.63 -20.66
N LEU A 499 11.27 -32.12 -21.64
CA LEU A 499 10.73 -31.55 -22.88
C LEU A 499 10.73 -32.59 -24.01
N ASP A 500 9.80 -32.46 -24.94
CA ASP A 500 9.62 -33.31 -26.12
C ASP A 500 10.85 -33.32 -27.05
N SER A 501 11.55 -32.19 -27.15
CA SER A 501 12.72 -32.01 -28.02
C SER A 501 13.75 -31.05 -27.43
N ALA A 502 15.01 -31.19 -27.86
CA ALA A 502 16.11 -30.38 -27.32
C ALA A 502 15.97 -28.89 -27.67
N LEU A 503 16.29 -28.03 -26.71
CA LEU A 503 16.43 -26.59 -26.92
C LEU A 503 17.70 -26.27 -27.74
N PRO A 504 17.74 -25.13 -28.46
CA PRO A 504 18.94 -24.72 -29.17
C PRO A 504 20.16 -24.54 -28.24
N TYR A 505 19.93 -23.96 -27.06
CA TYR A 505 20.96 -23.70 -26.04
C TYR A 505 20.64 -24.41 -24.72
N GLU A 506 21.67 -24.66 -23.91
CA GLU A 506 21.48 -25.14 -22.55
C GLU A 506 20.74 -24.11 -21.69
N VAL A 507 19.96 -24.61 -20.74
CA VAL A 507 19.20 -23.80 -19.79
C VAL A 507 20.10 -23.30 -18.67
N ASP A 508 19.94 -22.02 -18.32
CA ASP A 508 20.65 -21.36 -17.21
C ASP A 508 19.69 -20.50 -16.36
N LYS A 509 20.21 -19.85 -15.32
CA LYS A 509 19.43 -19.02 -14.38
C LYS A 509 18.75 -17.80 -15.01
N ASN A 510 19.13 -17.41 -16.22
CA ASN A 510 18.44 -16.33 -16.93
C ASN A 510 17.25 -16.84 -17.76
N THR A 511 16.98 -18.15 -17.73
CA THR A 511 15.91 -18.78 -18.49
C THR A 511 14.60 -18.68 -17.72
N VAL A 512 13.74 -17.75 -18.16
CA VAL A 512 12.38 -17.57 -17.64
C VAL A 512 11.39 -18.14 -18.65
N TYR A 513 10.38 -18.83 -18.16
CA TYR A 513 9.41 -19.53 -18.97
C TYR A 513 7.99 -19.40 -18.40
N VAL A 514 7.01 -19.67 -19.25
CA VAL A 514 5.58 -19.71 -18.90
C VAL A 514 5.03 -21.08 -19.30
N ILE A 515 4.58 -21.85 -18.32
CA ILE A 515 3.79 -23.06 -18.57
C ILE A 515 2.36 -22.63 -18.85
N GLU A 516 1.80 -23.11 -19.95
CA GLU A 516 0.44 -22.75 -20.34
C GLU A 516 -0.60 -23.18 -19.29
N GLN A 517 -1.68 -22.41 -19.25
CA GLN A 517 -2.87 -22.76 -18.51
C GLN A 517 -4.07 -22.77 -19.47
N PRO A 518 -4.92 -23.81 -19.45
CA PRO A 518 -6.02 -23.93 -20.42
C PRO A 518 -7.10 -22.84 -20.30
N HIS A 519 -7.26 -22.21 -19.13
CA HIS A 519 -8.20 -21.10 -18.90
C HIS A 519 -7.87 -20.39 -17.58
N SER A 520 -8.17 -19.10 -17.51
CA SER A 520 -8.20 -18.35 -16.24
C SER A 520 -9.58 -18.48 -15.60
N ASN A 521 -9.63 -18.75 -14.30
CA ASN A 521 -10.89 -18.78 -13.54
C ASN A 521 -11.36 -17.36 -13.22
N TYR A 522 -12.57 -16.99 -13.65
CA TYR A 522 -13.20 -15.73 -13.25
C TYR A 522 -14.16 -15.96 -12.09
N GLN A 523 -14.06 -15.13 -11.04
CA GLN A 523 -14.93 -15.15 -9.87
C GLN A 523 -15.53 -13.77 -9.62
N SER A 524 -16.48 -13.69 -8.69
CA SER A 524 -16.94 -12.40 -8.16
C SER A 524 -15.76 -11.61 -7.61
N ALA A 525 -15.65 -10.34 -7.97
CA ALA A 525 -14.68 -9.43 -7.38
C ALA A 525 -15.15 -9.00 -5.98
N TYR A 526 -14.20 -8.81 -5.07
CA TYR A 526 -14.45 -8.30 -3.73
C TYR A 526 -13.81 -6.92 -3.57
N ASP A 527 -14.57 -6.01 -2.97
CA ASP A 527 -14.10 -4.69 -2.54
C ASP A 527 -14.12 -4.61 -1.01
N LEU A 528 -13.38 -3.67 -0.45
CA LEU A 528 -13.52 -3.28 0.95
C LEU A 528 -14.68 -2.32 1.17
N TRP A 529 -15.35 -2.52 2.30
CA TRP A 529 -16.46 -1.74 2.79
C TRP A 529 -16.28 -1.48 4.27
N ARG A 530 -16.93 -0.42 4.76
CA ARG A 530 -16.97 -0.11 6.19
C ARG A 530 -18.33 0.38 6.62
N PHE A 531 -18.65 0.15 7.89
CA PHE A 531 -19.82 0.72 8.55
C PHE A 531 -19.60 0.90 10.05
N MET A 532 -20.44 1.70 10.69
CA MET A 532 -20.49 1.86 12.13
C MET A 532 -21.43 0.81 12.74
N PRO A 533 -21.00 0.06 13.78
CA PRO A 533 -21.86 -0.90 14.47
C PRO A 533 -23.23 -0.31 14.85
N GLY A 534 -24.30 -1.05 14.56
CA GLY A 534 -25.69 -0.61 14.81
C GLY A 534 -26.23 0.48 13.86
N LYS A 535 -25.46 0.92 12.85
CA LYS A 535 -25.87 1.97 11.88
C LYS A 535 -25.65 1.55 10.42
N TYR A 536 -25.72 0.24 10.12
CA TYR A 536 -25.35 -0.31 8.81
C TYR A 536 -26.00 0.42 7.62
N GLU A 537 -27.32 0.62 7.63
CA GLU A 537 -28.06 1.22 6.51
C GLU A 537 -27.65 2.67 6.23
N LYS A 538 -27.12 3.38 7.23
CA LYS A 538 -26.75 4.80 7.13
C LYS A 538 -25.26 5.04 6.94
N SER A 539 -24.42 4.08 7.31
CA SER A 539 -22.96 4.24 7.38
C SER A 539 -22.17 3.25 6.52
N ASN A 540 -22.85 2.31 5.84
CA ASN A 540 -22.19 1.38 4.94
C ASN A 540 -21.65 2.10 3.69
N VAL A 541 -20.32 2.17 3.57
CA VAL A 541 -19.62 2.88 2.51
C VAL A 541 -18.53 1.99 1.91
N ARG A 542 -18.45 1.98 0.58
CA ARG A 542 -17.39 1.31 -0.19
C ARG A 542 -16.08 2.08 -0.03
N MET A 543 -15.00 1.39 0.31
CA MET A 543 -13.67 1.97 0.53
C MET A 543 -12.80 1.90 -0.71
N THR A 544 -13.00 0.91 -1.57
CA THR A 544 -12.14 0.67 -2.73
C THR A 544 -13.00 0.46 -3.97
N TYR A 545 -12.48 0.90 -5.11
CA TYR A 545 -13.19 0.83 -6.38
C TYR A 545 -12.38 0.08 -7.44
N GLY A 546 -11.32 -0.61 -7.00
CA GLY A 546 -10.49 -1.47 -7.83
C GLY A 546 -11.31 -2.59 -8.45
N LEU A 547 -11.07 -2.89 -9.72
CA LEU A 547 -11.43 -4.20 -10.28
C LEU A 547 -10.28 -5.13 -9.94
N SER A 548 -10.24 -5.56 -8.70
CA SER A 548 -9.23 -6.45 -8.15
C SER A 548 -9.90 -7.41 -7.19
N GLN A 549 -9.21 -8.47 -6.80
CA GLN A 549 -9.66 -9.30 -5.69
C GLN A 549 -9.10 -8.72 -4.38
N GLU A 550 -9.96 -8.10 -3.57
CA GLU A 550 -9.58 -7.55 -2.27
C GLU A 550 -10.08 -8.42 -1.11
N ARG A 551 -9.14 -8.97 -0.34
CA ARG A 551 -9.44 -9.94 0.73
C ARG A 551 -8.54 -9.74 1.93
N ARG A 552 -8.95 -10.33 3.07
CA ARG A 552 -8.18 -10.38 4.32
C ARG A 552 -7.70 -8.98 4.79
N PRO A 553 -8.62 -8.04 5.05
CA PRO A 553 -8.24 -6.76 5.65
C PRO A 553 -7.62 -6.98 7.03
N THR A 554 -6.67 -6.11 7.36
CA THR A 554 -5.91 -6.06 8.60
C THR A 554 -5.63 -4.61 8.96
N LEU A 555 -5.01 -4.35 10.11
CA LEU A 555 -4.60 -3.01 10.52
C LEU A 555 -3.10 -2.96 10.76
N ARG A 556 -2.48 -1.88 10.30
CA ARG A 556 -1.13 -1.48 10.71
C ARG A 556 -1.23 -0.61 11.95
N THR A 557 -0.20 -0.57 12.79
CA THR A 557 -0.15 0.30 13.98
C THR A 557 -0.41 1.78 13.67
N SER A 558 -0.21 2.21 12.43
CA SER A 558 -0.56 3.55 11.96
C SER A 558 -2.06 3.83 11.79
N GLY A 559 -2.94 2.87 12.06
CA GLY A 559 -4.38 2.98 11.81
C GLY A 559 -4.76 2.82 10.33
N ALA A 560 -3.81 2.43 9.48
CA ALA A 560 -4.07 2.16 8.06
C ALA A 560 -4.66 0.74 7.91
N VAL A 561 -5.70 0.63 7.09
CA VAL A 561 -6.26 -0.66 6.68
C VAL A 561 -5.35 -1.24 5.62
N MET A 562 -4.79 -2.42 5.90
CA MET A 562 -3.99 -3.19 4.94
C MET A 562 -4.84 -4.31 4.36
N VAL A 563 -4.69 -4.60 3.06
CA VAL A 563 -5.52 -5.59 2.35
C VAL A 563 -4.70 -6.30 1.28
N THR A 564 -5.04 -7.55 1.00
CA THR A 564 -4.52 -8.25 -0.19
C THR A 564 -5.28 -7.77 -1.42
N THR A 565 -4.61 -7.18 -2.42
CA THR A 565 -5.21 -6.76 -3.69
C THR A 565 -4.51 -7.47 -4.84
N VAL A 566 -5.30 -8.12 -5.70
CA VAL A 566 -4.76 -8.82 -6.88
C VAL A 566 -4.61 -7.89 -8.07
N ARG A 567 -3.39 -7.85 -8.60
CA ARG A 567 -3.04 -7.30 -9.91
C ARG A 567 -3.09 -8.40 -10.96
N ASN A 568 -3.93 -8.24 -11.98
CA ASN A 568 -4.12 -9.25 -13.03
C ASN A 568 -4.59 -8.67 -14.37
N LEU A 569 -3.94 -7.62 -14.86
CA LEU A 569 -4.34 -6.89 -16.06
C LEU A 569 -3.74 -7.43 -17.38
N GLY A 570 -3.51 -8.74 -17.46
CA GLY A 570 -2.97 -9.41 -18.64
C GLY A 570 -1.48 -9.68 -18.50
N TYR A 571 -0.68 -9.15 -19.42
CA TYR A 571 0.75 -9.46 -19.58
C TYR A 571 1.61 -8.20 -19.52
N GLN A 572 2.90 -8.40 -19.22
CA GLN A 572 3.95 -7.40 -19.32
C GLN A 572 5.25 -8.10 -19.74
N ASP A 573 5.82 -7.68 -20.87
CA ASP A 573 7.01 -8.28 -21.46
C ASP A 573 6.84 -9.80 -21.68
N ASP A 574 5.68 -10.21 -22.22
CA ASP A 574 5.26 -11.61 -22.44
C ASP A 574 5.11 -12.46 -21.16
N LYS A 575 5.25 -11.87 -19.97
CA LYS A 575 5.02 -12.52 -18.68
C LYS A 575 3.58 -12.28 -18.22
N PRO A 576 2.81 -13.32 -17.83
CA PRO A 576 1.50 -13.11 -17.26
C PRO A 576 1.63 -12.36 -15.93
N ILE A 577 0.85 -11.29 -15.77
CA ILE A 577 0.77 -10.56 -14.53
C ILE A 577 -0.29 -11.23 -13.65
N PHE A 578 0.16 -11.79 -12.54
CA PHE A 578 -0.72 -12.14 -11.43
C PHE A 578 0.05 -12.01 -10.12
N ASN A 579 -0.37 -11.09 -9.26
CA ASN A 579 0.22 -10.94 -7.94
C ASN A 579 -0.77 -10.32 -6.94
N GLY A 580 -1.05 -11.02 -5.85
CA GLY A 580 -1.80 -10.52 -4.70
C GLY A 580 -0.85 -9.84 -3.73
N ALA A 581 -0.71 -8.53 -3.86
CA ALA A 581 0.17 -7.73 -3.02
C ALA A 581 -0.59 -7.11 -1.84
N ILE A 582 0.15 -6.68 -0.82
CA ILE A 582 -0.42 -5.92 0.28
C ILE A 582 -0.53 -4.47 -0.14
N TYR A 583 -1.75 -3.94 -0.14
CA TYR A 583 -2.06 -2.53 -0.26
C TYR A 583 -2.40 -1.95 1.10
N ARG A 584 -2.20 -0.65 1.26
CA ARG A 584 -2.71 0.09 2.42
C ARG A 584 -3.56 1.27 1.99
N MET A 585 -4.50 1.62 2.85
CA MET A 585 -5.35 2.79 2.71
C MET A 585 -5.72 3.32 4.10
N GLN A 586 -6.11 4.57 4.17
CA GLN A 586 -6.71 5.13 5.37
C GLN A 586 -8.09 4.50 5.60
N ALA A 587 -8.58 4.48 6.85
CA ALA A 587 -9.90 3.91 7.18
C ALA A 587 -11.07 4.53 6.39
N GLY A 588 -10.88 5.67 5.72
CA GLY A 588 -11.85 6.26 4.80
C GLY A 588 -11.88 5.69 3.37
N GLY A 589 -10.89 4.90 2.98
CA GLY A 589 -10.65 4.48 1.59
C GLY A 589 -9.79 5.44 0.78
N PHE A 590 -9.11 6.39 1.44
CA PHE A 590 -8.21 7.37 0.82
C PHE A 590 -6.76 6.88 0.85
N ASP A 591 -5.94 7.42 -0.04
CA ASP A 591 -4.52 7.08 -0.19
C ASP A 591 -4.35 5.58 -0.46
N PHE A 592 -5.12 5.04 -1.41
CA PHE A 592 -5.06 3.63 -1.80
C PHE A 592 -3.77 3.35 -2.57
N HIS A 593 -2.78 2.73 -1.94
CA HIS A 593 -1.47 2.54 -2.55
C HIS A 593 -0.81 1.21 -2.14
N PRO A 594 0.12 0.68 -2.96
CA PRO A 594 0.82 -0.55 -2.64
C PRO A 594 1.74 -0.38 -1.42
N HIS A 595 1.78 -1.40 -0.56
CA HIS A 595 2.61 -1.46 0.64
C HIS A 595 3.76 -2.44 0.50
N GLY A 596 3.53 -3.62 -0.10
CA GLY A 596 4.60 -4.58 -0.38
C GLY A 596 4.13 -5.83 -1.10
N GLY A 597 5.07 -6.56 -1.70
CA GLY A 597 4.76 -7.79 -2.44
C GLY A 597 4.29 -7.59 -3.88
N GLU A 598 4.33 -6.37 -4.44
CA GLU A 598 3.95 -6.05 -5.84
C GLU A 598 4.79 -6.78 -6.91
N ARG A 599 5.97 -7.23 -6.51
CA ARG A 599 6.96 -7.95 -7.30
C ARG A 599 7.49 -9.08 -6.44
N SER A 600 6.76 -10.18 -6.50
CA SER A 600 6.93 -11.32 -5.63
C SER A 600 6.83 -12.56 -6.50
N ARG A 601 7.74 -13.51 -6.28
CA ARG A 601 7.69 -14.85 -6.83
C ARG A 601 6.53 -15.65 -6.24
N PHE A 602 6.02 -15.23 -5.08
CA PHE A 602 4.80 -15.77 -4.47
C PHE A 602 3.59 -15.06 -5.09
N GLN A 603 2.64 -15.84 -5.61
CA GLN A 603 1.47 -15.29 -6.32
C GLN A 603 0.51 -14.53 -5.40
N LEU A 604 0.42 -14.89 -4.12
CA LEU A 604 -0.40 -14.20 -3.12
C LEU A 604 0.37 -14.00 -1.81
N GLN A 605 0.37 -12.76 -1.32
CA GLN A 605 0.69 -12.40 0.05
C GLN A 605 -0.59 -11.94 0.76
N SER A 606 -0.95 -12.55 1.88
CA SER A 606 -2.20 -12.22 2.59
C SER A 606 -2.04 -12.16 4.11
N ASP A 607 -3.08 -11.67 4.79
CA ASP A 607 -3.16 -11.55 6.26
C ASP A 607 -1.96 -10.78 6.88
N SER A 608 -1.52 -9.65 6.30
CA SER A 608 -0.37 -8.89 6.82
C SER A 608 -0.65 -8.32 8.21
N ARG A 609 0.04 -8.79 9.26
CA ARG A 609 -0.17 -8.30 10.65
C ARG A 609 1.14 -7.91 11.28
N GLU A 610 1.17 -6.73 11.89
CA GLU A 610 2.36 -6.19 12.54
C GLU A 610 2.58 -6.84 13.92
N MET A 611 3.80 -7.30 14.18
CA MET A 611 4.29 -7.72 15.49
C MET A 611 4.68 -6.48 16.32
N PRO A 612 4.79 -6.58 17.66
CA PRO A 612 5.19 -5.46 18.52
C PRO A 612 6.47 -4.71 18.13
N GLU A 613 7.40 -5.40 17.47
CA GLU A 613 8.71 -4.86 17.07
C GLU A 613 8.64 -4.13 15.71
N GLY A 614 7.47 -4.13 15.05
CA GLY A 614 7.23 -3.52 13.75
C GLY A 614 7.51 -4.44 12.54
N ILE A 615 7.71 -5.74 12.78
CA ILE A 615 7.84 -6.77 11.72
C ILE A 615 6.45 -7.24 11.33
N GLU A 616 6.15 -7.34 10.04
CA GLU A 616 4.89 -7.89 9.56
C GLU A 616 4.98 -9.42 9.41
N VAL A 617 3.91 -10.13 9.74
CA VAL A 617 3.75 -11.56 9.41
C VAL A 617 2.78 -11.65 8.24
N ARG A 618 3.17 -12.33 7.16
CA ARG A 618 2.36 -12.54 5.95
C ARG A 618 2.22 -14.03 5.64
N LEU A 619 1.07 -14.42 5.12
CA LEU A 619 0.83 -15.73 4.52
C LEU A 619 1.24 -15.67 3.04
N LEU A 620 2.12 -16.58 2.63
CA LEU A 620 2.60 -16.74 1.27
C LEU A 620 1.95 -17.99 0.65
N HIS A 621 1.15 -17.80 -0.39
CA HIS A 621 0.38 -18.89 -0.99
C HIS A 621 0.04 -18.64 -2.47
N ASP A 622 -0.77 -19.53 -3.04
CA ASP A 622 -1.14 -19.56 -4.45
C ASP A 622 -2.68 -19.64 -4.57
N PRO A 623 -3.31 -18.94 -5.55
CA PRO A 623 -4.76 -18.93 -5.74
C PRO A 623 -5.35 -20.33 -6.00
N ARG A 624 -4.55 -21.27 -6.50
CA ARG A 624 -4.95 -22.64 -6.85
C ARG A 624 -5.05 -23.56 -5.62
N ASN A 625 -4.51 -23.14 -4.47
CA ASN A 625 -4.49 -23.96 -3.26
C ASN A 625 -5.89 -24.21 -2.69
N TYR A 626 -6.26 -25.48 -2.44
CA TYR A 626 -7.57 -25.87 -1.89
C TYR A 626 -7.71 -25.71 -0.37
N TRP A 627 -6.63 -25.45 0.36
CA TRP A 627 -6.66 -25.53 1.83
C TRP A 627 -6.44 -24.19 2.53
N ALA A 628 -6.44 -23.10 1.76
CA ALA A 628 -6.17 -21.72 2.21
C ALA A 628 -4.88 -21.56 3.05
N GLY A 629 -4.00 -22.55 3.03
CA GLY A 629 -2.72 -22.56 3.73
C GLY A 629 -1.54 -22.48 2.78
N GLY A 630 -0.39 -22.17 3.34
CA GLY A 630 0.87 -22.00 2.63
C GLY A 630 2.04 -21.90 3.60
N ASN A 631 3.07 -21.17 3.18
CA ASN A 631 4.18 -20.78 4.05
C ASN A 631 3.84 -19.43 4.71
N ILE A 632 4.40 -19.13 5.87
CA ILE A 632 4.36 -17.79 6.44
C ILE A 632 5.74 -17.16 6.34
N ALA A 633 5.80 -15.83 6.38
CA ALA A 633 7.05 -15.10 6.39
C ALA A 633 6.99 -13.90 7.32
N LEU A 634 8.15 -13.55 7.86
CA LEU A 634 8.39 -12.28 8.53
C LEU A 634 8.87 -11.26 7.48
N VAL A 635 8.25 -10.09 7.47
CA VAL A 635 8.49 -9.04 6.49
C VAL A 635 8.81 -7.72 7.20
N ASP A 636 10.00 -7.15 7.00
CA ASP A 636 10.36 -5.84 7.56
C ASP A 636 10.43 -4.78 6.46
N HIS A 637 9.33 -4.04 6.27
CA HIS A 637 9.23 -2.95 5.29
C HIS A 637 10.21 -1.79 5.58
N GLY A 638 10.77 -1.70 6.79
CA GLY A 638 11.73 -0.67 7.17
C GLY A 638 13.15 -0.91 6.65
N MET A 639 13.41 -2.07 6.03
CA MET A 639 14.74 -2.49 5.58
C MET A 639 15.04 -2.19 4.10
N GLY A 640 14.09 -1.57 3.39
CA GLY A 640 14.28 -1.12 2.02
C GLY A 640 13.48 -1.94 1.01
N THR A 641 14.07 -2.22 -0.14
CA THR A 641 13.38 -2.79 -1.28
C THR A 641 13.37 -4.32 -1.22
N SER A 642 12.21 -4.93 -1.51
CA SER A 642 12.12 -6.37 -1.75
C SER A 642 13.12 -6.79 -2.82
N THR A 643 14.05 -7.66 -2.46
CA THR A 643 14.97 -8.31 -3.39
C THR A 643 14.79 -9.81 -3.23
N GLU A 644 14.05 -10.39 -4.16
CA GLU A 644 13.84 -11.83 -4.24
C GLU A 644 14.75 -12.37 -5.33
N ALA A 645 15.79 -13.11 -4.95
CA ALA A 645 16.88 -13.45 -5.86
C ALA A 645 16.44 -14.26 -7.09
N ASP A 646 15.38 -15.04 -6.91
CA ASP A 646 14.82 -15.95 -7.90
C ASP A 646 13.39 -15.51 -8.28
N ASN A 647 13.18 -14.21 -8.54
CA ASN A 647 11.88 -13.67 -8.94
C ASN A 647 11.74 -13.64 -10.47
N PRO A 648 10.95 -14.55 -11.07
CA PRO A 648 10.81 -14.62 -12.52
C PRO A 648 10.12 -13.38 -13.14
N MET A 649 9.46 -12.55 -12.32
CA MET A 649 8.83 -11.31 -12.77
C MET A 649 9.81 -10.15 -12.93
N ASP A 650 11.00 -10.22 -12.34
CA ASP A 650 12.00 -9.15 -12.42
C ASP A 650 12.98 -9.36 -13.58
N ASP A 651 13.61 -8.27 -14.03
CA ASP A 651 14.58 -8.31 -15.12
C ASP A 651 16.04 -8.23 -14.70
N ILE A 652 16.28 -8.37 -13.40
CA ILE A 652 17.58 -8.12 -12.79
C ILE A 652 18.47 -9.35 -12.94
N PRO A 653 19.64 -9.23 -13.56
CA PRO A 653 20.62 -10.31 -13.59
C PRO A 653 21.31 -10.36 -12.22
N LEU A 654 20.74 -11.08 -11.26
CA LEU A 654 21.44 -11.37 -10.00
C LEU A 654 22.49 -12.43 -10.28
N SER A 655 23.73 -11.99 -10.52
CA SER A 655 24.87 -12.89 -10.75
C SER A 655 25.16 -13.74 -9.51
N GLU A 656 25.76 -14.93 -9.69
CA GLU A 656 26.23 -15.79 -8.58
C GLU A 656 27.16 -15.06 -7.58
N LYS A 657 27.84 -14.00 -8.04
CA LYS A 657 28.72 -13.18 -7.20
C LYS A 657 27.96 -12.23 -6.28
N TYR A 658 26.68 -11.93 -6.53
CA TYR A 658 25.89 -11.02 -5.68
C TYR A 658 25.64 -11.60 -4.29
N ASP A 659 25.59 -12.93 -4.18
CA ASP A 659 25.61 -13.65 -2.90
C ASP A 659 26.94 -13.50 -2.13
N GLU A 660 28.00 -13.02 -2.80
CA GLU A 660 29.37 -12.90 -2.28
C GLU A 660 29.90 -11.44 -2.21
N VAL A 661 29.16 -10.43 -2.71
CA VAL A 661 29.67 -9.04 -2.71
C VAL A 661 29.57 -8.42 -1.30
N GLU A 662 30.70 -8.36 -0.61
CA GLU A 662 30.91 -7.47 0.53
C GLU A 662 30.90 -6.00 0.06
N PHE A 663 29.75 -5.34 0.10
CA PHE A 663 29.68 -3.89 -0.12
C PHE A 663 30.27 -3.14 1.08
N SER A 664 31.32 -2.35 0.85
CA SER A 664 32.15 -1.72 1.87
C SER A 664 31.63 -0.38 2.45
N SER A 665 30.41 0.05 2.12
CA SER A 665 29.81 1.27 2.71
C SER A 665 28.27 1.20 2.74
N LEU A 666 27.68 1.45 3.91
CA LEU A 666 26.27 1.34 4.32
C LEU A 666 25.19 1.84 3.32
N PRO A 667 23.92 1.37 3.42
CA PRO A 667 23.39 0.36 4.33
C PRO A 667 23.29 -1.02 3.66
N ARG A 668 23.74 -2.06 4.39
CA ARG A 668 23.76 -3.46 3.94
C ARG A 668 22.33 -3.92 3.57
N HIS A 669 22.08 -4.22 2.31
CA HIS A 669 20.74 -4.56 1.82
C HIS A 669 20.30 -5.97 2.26
N ILE A 670 19.07 -6.08 2.77
CA ILE A 670 18.50 -7.27 3.42
C ILE A 670 17.25 -7.66 2.62
N SER A 671 17.05 -8.95 2.36
CA SER A 671 15.75 -9.44 1.92
C SER A 671 14.70 -8.98 2.92
N GLU A 672 13.67 -8.28 2.45
CA GLU A 672 12.56 -7.89 3.33
C GLU A 672 11.82 -9.12 3.84
N VAL A 673 11.78 -10.21 3.06
CA VAL A 673 11.03 -11.45 3.34
C VAL A 673 11.95 -12.52 3.93
N MET A 674 11.59 -13.02 5.12
CA MET A 674 12.25 -14.15 5.80
C MET A 674 11.25 -15.28 5.98
N LYS A 675 11.49 -16.40 5.31
CA LYS A 675 10.55 -17.55 5.25
C LYS A 675 10.86 -18.61 6.30
N PHE A 676 9.86 -19.42 6.62
CA PHE A 676 10.03 -20.62 7.43
C PHE A 676 10.49 -21.80 6.55
N ASP A 677 11.50 -22.54 7.02
CA ASP A 677 12.17 -23.57 6.22
C ASP A 677 11.42 -24.91 6.19
N GLY A 678 11.29 -25.47 4.98
CA GLY A 678 10.68 -26.78 4.72
C GLY A 678 9.16 -26.74 4.43
N TYR A 679 8.61 -25.55 4.21
CA TYR A 679 7.22 -25.31 3.82
C TYR A 679 7.15 -24.70 2.42
N THR A 680 6.19 -25.12 1.62
CA THR A 680 5.96 -24.56 0.28
C THR A 680 4.73 -23.66 0.26
N HIS A 681 4.68 -22.70 -0.68
CA HIS A 681 3.51 -21.83 -0.87
C HIS A 681 2.47 -22.47 -1.80
N THR A 682 2.85 -23.50 -2.56
CA THR A 682 1.99 -24.28 -3.47
C THR A 682 2.52 -25.72 -3.58
N GLY A 683 1.82 -26.57 -4.32
CA GLY A 683 2.22 -27.96 -4.60
C GLY A 683 2.42 -28.79 -3.33
N VAL A 684 3.47 -29.63 -3.30
CA VAL A 684 3.73 -30.55 -2.18
C VAL A 684 4.61 -29.90 -1.12
N SER A 685 4.03 -29.65 0.06
CA SER A 685 4.71 -29.16 1.26
C SER A 685 5.09 -30.30 2.21
N PRO A 686 6.39 -30.59 2.44
CA PRO A 686 6.83 -31.71 3.27
C PRO A 686 6.48 -31.60 4.75
N LYS A 687 6.47 -30.39 5.32
CA LYS A 687 6.20 -30.15 6.75
C LYS A 687 4.76 -29.69 7.02
N GLY A 688 3.87 -29.85 6.04
CA GLY A 688 2.50 -29.35 6.10
C GLY A 688 2.41 -27.85 5.82
N ALA A 689 1.50 -27.13 6.48
CA ALA A 689 1.20 -25.74 6.10
C ALA A 689 0.67 -24.93 7.27
N PHE A 690 0.79 -23.61 7.16
CA PHE A 690 0.24 -22.62 8.09
C PHE A 690 -0.92 -21.87 7.48
N LYS A 691 -1.83 -21.38 8.32
CA LYS A 691 -2.83 -20.36 7.97
C LYS A 691 -3.31 -19.58 9.20
N ASP A 692 -4.01 -18.47 8.94
CA ASP A 692 -4.71 -17.67 9.93
C ASP A 692 -3.83 -17.19 11.12
N HIS A 693 -2.58 -16.78 10.85
CA HIS A 693 -1.67 -16.29 11.89
C HIS A 693 -2.17 -15.01 12.57
N TYR A 694 -1.76 -14.81 13.82
CA TYR A 694 -2.03 -13.62 14.61
C TYR A 694 -0.86 -13.35 15.58
N PRO A 695 -0.08 -12.29 15.37
CA PRO A 695 0.94 -11.86 16.32
C PRO A 695 0.36 -11.53 17.69
N LEU A 696 1.02 -11.98 18.75
CA LEU A 696 0.70 -11.65 20.13
C LEU A 696 1.58 -10.51 20.62
N THR A 697 1.14 -9.82 21.67
CA THR A 697 1.86 -8.67 22.21
C THR A 697 3.11 -9.05 23.02
N ASP A 698 3.41 -10.35 23.17
CA ASP A 698 4.66 -10.89 23.71
C ASP A 698 5.68 -11.25 22.62
N GLY A 699 5.35 -11.01 21.34
CA GLY A 699 6.21 -11.36 20.20
C GLY A 699 6.07 -12.80 19.71
N ASN A 700 5.23 -13.63 20.34
CA ASN A 700 4.87 -14.94 19.82
C ASN A 700 3.81 -14.82 18.71
N ILE A 701 3.59 -15.89 17.94
CA ILE A 701 2.57 -15.89 16.88
C ILE A 701 1.61 -17.05 17.12
N LEU A 702 0.32 -16.74 17.23
CA LEU A 702 -0.74 -17.73 17.26
C LEU A 702 -1.08 -18.14 15.82
N VAL A 703 -1.22 -19.44 15.53
CA VAL A 703 -1.38 -19.92 14.15
C VAL A 703 -2.20 -21.20 14.09
N ALA A 704 -2.92 -21.41 12.99
CA ALA A 704 -3.45 -22.73 12.64
C ALA A 704 -2.41 -23.48 11.80
N TYR A 705 -2.01 -24.67 12.24
CA TYR A 705 -0.94 -25.45 11.62
C TYR A 705 -1.36 -26.89 11.42
N THR A 706 -1.03 -27.45 10.26
CA THR A 706 -1.11 -28.89 10.00
C THR A 706 0.30 -29.44 9.82
N LYS A 707 0.64 -30.49 10.57
CA LYS A 707 1.99 -31.07 10.60
C LYS A 707 2.27 -32.03 9.47
N GLU A 708 1.22 -32.68 8.97
CA GLU A 708 1.34 -33.73 7.97
C GLU A 708 1.70 -33.15 6.60
N LYS A 709 2.41 -33.95 5.80
CA LYS A 709 2.70 -33.61 4.40
C LYS A 709 1.39 -33.25 3.68
N LEU A 710 1.37 -32.08 3.04
CA LEU A 710 0.20 -31.57 2.34
C LEU A 710 0.52 -31.34 0.86
N ASP A 711 -0.35 -31.80 -0.04
CA ASP A 711 -0.40 -31.31 -1.41
C ASP A 711 -1.47 -30.22 -1.48
N HIS A 712 -1.05 -28.97 -1.62
CA HIS A 712 -1.96 -27.82 -1.67
C HIS A 712 -2.94 -27.89 -2.85
N LEU A 713 -2.59 -28.62 -3.92
CA LEU A 713 -3.35 -28.73 -5.15
C LEU A 713 -4.25 -29.98 -5.19
N ASP A 714 -4.23 -30.83 -4.15
CA ASP A 714 -5.08 -32.01 -4.05
C ASP A 714 -6.37 -31.67 -3.27
N PRO A 715 -7.54 -31.62 -3.94
CA PRO A 715 -8.82 -31.37 -3.26
C PRO A 715 -9.25 -32.55 -2.36
N ASN A 716 -8.66 -33.73 -2.51
CA ASN A 716 -8.96 -34.91 -1.67
C ASN A 716 -8.02 -35.05 -0.48
N ALA A 717 -7.05 -34.15 -0.31
CA ALA A 717 -6.30 -34.09 0.94
C ALA A 717 -7.25 -33.85 2.13
N ASP A 718 -6.77 -34.11 3.33
CA ASP A 718 -7.58 -33.96 4.53
C ASP A 718 -6.70 -33.45 5.68
N PRO A 719 -6.22 -32.20 5.59
CA PRO A 719 -5.30 -31.65 6.59
C PRO A 719 -5.99 -31.50 7.95
N ASN A 720 -5.35 -32.00 8.99
CA ASN A 720 -5.77 -31.73 10.37
C ASN A 720 -5.20 -30.39 10.83
N TRP A 721 -6.05 -29.37 10.95
CA TRP A 721 -5.65 -28.06 11.45
C TRP A 721 -5.81 -28.02 12.95
N ASP A 722 -4.73 -27.66 13.63
CA ASP A 722 -4.64 -27.51 15.07
C ASP A 722 -4.09 -26.12 15.41
N ILE A 723 -4.33 -25.64 16.63
CA ILE A 723 -3.82 -24.34 17.08
C ILE A 723 -2.44 -24.50 17.72
N TYR A 724 -1.49 -23.70 17.26
CA TYR A 724 -0.13 -23.63 17.76
C TYR A 724 0.26 -22.22 18.12
N THR A 725 1.26 -22.10 18.99
CA THR A 725 2.06 -20.88 19.14
C THR A 725 3.45 -21.11 18.53
N ILE A 726 3.90 -20.15 17.74
CA ILE A 726 5.29 -20.04 17.29
C ILE A 726 6.03 -19.23 18.36
N GLN A 727 6.99 -19.86 19.00
CA GLN A 727 7.78 -19.26 20.07
C GLN A 727 9.24 -19.15 19.64
N PHE A 728 9.77 -17.93 19.62
CA PHE A 728 11.17 -17.70 19.23
C PHE A 728 12.11 -17.93 20.42
N LYS A 729 13.22 -18.64 20.19
CA LYS A 729 14.25 -18.92 21.22
C LYS A 729 15.25 -17.77 21.41
N GLY A 730 15.00 -16.64 20.74
CA GLY A 730 15.87 -15.47 20.66
C GLY A 730 15.28 -14.47 19.67
N SER A 731 16.12 -13.91 18.79
CA SER A 731 15.62 -13.02 17.72
C SER A 731 14.66 -13.76 16.79
N PRO A 732 13.55 -13.13 16.37
CA PRO A 732 12.68 -13.69 15.33
C PRO A 732 13.36 -13.72 13.95
N GLN A 733 14.48 -13.02 13.78
CA GLN A 733 15.23 -12.95 12.52
C GLN A 733 16.61 -13.61 12.70
N SER A 734 17.07 -14.32 11.68
CA SER A 734 18.44 -14.88 11.69
C SER A 734 19.48 -13.83 11.31
N GLU A 735 20.73 -14.01 11.75
CA GLU A 735 21.84 -13.11 11.39
C GLU A 735 22.15 -13.10 9.88
N ASN A 736 21.88 -14.22 9.19
CA ASN A 736 22.11 -14.37 7.76
C ASN A 736 21.09 -13.63 6.87
N ARG A 737 20.02 -13.08 7.47
CA ARG A 737 19.02 -12.22 6.82
C ARG A 737 18.14 -12.91 5.77
N ARG A 738 18.18 -14.24 5.67
CA ARG A 738 17.39 -15.02 4.69
C ARG A 738 16.25 -15.80 5.33
N ASN A 739 16.44 -16.22 6.58
CA ASN A 739 15.52 -17.11 7.28
C ASN A 739 15.02 -16.49 8.58
N VAL A 740 13.89 -17.00 9.07
CA VAL A 740 13.45 -16.73 10.45
C VAL A 740 14.45 -17.28 11.46
N GLY A 741 14.51 -16.65 12.64
CA GLY A 741 15.34 -17.10 13.76
C GLY A 741 14.86 -18.43 14.32
N ALA A 742 15.61 -19.00 15.27
CA ALA A 742 15.27 -20.28 15.87
C ALA A 742 13.92 -20.21 16.61
N TYR A 743 13.03 -21.15 16.32
CA TYR A 743 11.68 -21.18 16.88
C TYR A 743 11.24 -22.59 17.30
N GLU A 744 10.14 -22.64 18.05
CA GLU A 744 9.44 -23.85 18.43
C GLU A 744 7.94 -23.72 18.10
N LEU A 745 7.35 -24.82 17.64
CA LEU A 745 5.91 -24.92 17.43
C LEU A 745 5.29 -25.65 18.63
N VAL A 746 4.60 -24.89 19.49
CA VAL A 746 3.98 -25.41 20.69
C VAL A 746 2.48 -25.56 20.46
N LYS A 747 2.00 -26.82 20.40
CA LYS A 747 0.58 -27.16 20.23
C LYS A 747 -0.22 -26.75 21.46
N ILE A 748 -1.40 -26.17 21.26
CA ILE A 748 -2.36 -25.90 22.34
C ILE A 748 -3.30 -27.11 22.47
N GLU A 749 -2.85 -28.15 23.18
CA GLU A 749 -3.56 -29.44 23.27
C GLU A 749 -5.03 -29.31 23.72
N ALA A 750 -5.30 -28.38 24.63
CA ALA A 750 -6.66 -28.16 25.13
C ALA A 750 -7.62 -27.60 24.06
N ALA A 751 -7.11 -27.05 22.95
CA ALA A 751 -7.94 -26.56 21.86
C ALA A 751 -8.26 -27.63 20.82
N SER A 752 -7.54 -28.75 20.78
CA SER A 752 -7.66 -29.76 19.73
C SER A 752 -8.92 -30.61 19.86
N SER A 753 -9.30 -31.24 18.75
CA SER A 753 -10.28 -32.33 18.71
C SER A 753 -9.80 -33.48 17.83
N GLU A 754 -10.44 -34.64 17.94
CA GLU A 754 -10.03 -35.84 17.18
C GLU A 754 -10.49 -35.80 15.71
N GLU A 755 -11.67 -35.25 15.44
CA GLU A 755 -12.35 -35.36 14.13
C GLU A 755 -12.57 -34.02 13.42
N LEU A 756 -12.37 -32.88 14.09
CA LEU A 756 -12.64 -31.55 13.54
C LEU A 756 -11.35 -30.75 13.40
N ALA A 757 -11.40 -29.72 12.57
CA ALA A 757 -10.30 -28.77 12.36
C ALA A 757 -10.51 -27.53 13.23
N GLU A 758 -9.43 -27.03 13.84
CA GLU A 758 -9.38 -25.75 14.53
C GLU A 758 -8.56 -24.71 13.77
N TYR A 759 -9.15 -23.54 13.55
CA TYR A 759 -8.51 -22.48 12.79
C TYR A 759 -9.04 -21.08 13.14
N ASN A 760 -8.46 -20.05 12.51
CA ASN A 760 -8.71 -18.65 12.79
C ASN A 760 -8.63 -18.25 14.28
N PRO A 761 -7.52 -18.59 14.96
CA PRO A 761 -7.38 -18.26 16.37
C PRO A 761 -7.13 -16.76 16.57
N ARG A 762 -7.77 -16.16 17.60
CA ARG A 762 -7.57 -14.77 18.03
C ARG A 762 -7.43 -14.67 19.55
N PRO A 763 -6.50 -13.85 20.06
CA PRO A 763 -6.41 -13.60 21.50
C PRO A 763 -7.61 -12.78 21.97
N VAL A 764 -8.13 -13.12 23.14
CA VAL A 764 -9.05 -12.28 23.91
C VAL A 764 -8.20 -11.46 24.87
N MET A 765 -7.99 -10.18 24.55
CA MET A 765 -7.14 -9.29 25.33
C MET A 765 -7.59 -7.84 25.21
N VAL A 766 -7.45 -7.08 26.29
CA VAL A 766 -7.61 -5.62 26.24
C VAL A 766 -6.35 -5.05 25.59
N ARG A 767 -6.50 -4.37 24.46
CA ARG A 767 -5.39 -3.88 23.62
C ARG A 767 -5.65 -2.46 23.13
N LEU A 768 -4.60 -1.72 22.85
CA LEU A 768 -4.72 -0.35 22.33
C LEU A 768 -5.23 -0.37 20.89
N LYS A 769 -5.96 0.67 20.51
CA LYS A 769 -6.32 0.92 19.12
C LYS A 769 -5.08 1.29 18.33
N GLU A 770 -4.97 0.80 17.10
CA GLU A 770 -4.04 1.36 16.13
C GLU A 770 -4.42 2.84 15.86
N HIS A 771 -3.46 3.73 15.67
CA HIS A 771 -3.64 5.20 15.78
C HIS A 771 -4.95 5.76 15.19
N PRO A 772 -5.94 6.17 16.01
CA PRO A 772 -7.28 6.57 15.55
C PRO A 772 -7.32 7.92 14.81
N ASN A 773 -6.28 8.77 14.91
CA ASN A 773 -6.33 10.13 14.35
C ASN A 773 -5.50 10.29 13.07
N ASN A 774 -4.59 9.35 12.82
CA ASN A 774 -3.70 9.40 11.67
C ASN A 774 -4.44 9.40 10.31
N PRO A 775 -5.59 8.70 10.14
CA PRO A 775 -6.33 8.72 8.89
C PRO A 775 -6.85 10.09 8.45
N GLN A 776 -6.97 11.10 9.33
CA GLN A 776 -7.48 12.43 8.95
C GLN A 776 -6.38 13.42 8.56
N HIS A 777 -5.19 13.34 9.16
CA HIS A 777 -4.10 14.30 8.92
C HIS A 777 -3.41 14.16 7.55
N HIS A 778 -3.59 13.03 6.88
CA HIS A 778 -2.98 12.74 5.59
C HIS A 778 -3.97 12.77 4.42
N GLN A 779 -5.26 13.05 4.65
CA GLN A 779 -6.24 13.24 3.58
C GLN A 779 -5.95 14.54 2.84
N LYS A 780 -5.73 14.43 1.53
CA LYS A 780 -5.55 15.59 0.66
C LYS A 780 -6.80 15.73 -0.20
N PHE A 781 -7.39 16.91 -0.20
CA PHE A 781 -8.58 17.22 -0.97
C PHE A 781 -8.29 18.26 -2.05
N VAL A 782 -9.08 18.22 -3.11
CA VAL A 782 -9.11 19.27 -4.14
C VAL A 782 -9.51 20.62 -3.53
N LYS A 783 -9.03 21.71 -4.13
CA LYS A 783 -9.33 23.07 -3.62
C LYS A 783 -10.78 23.48 -3.95
N GLY A 784 -11.31 24.41 -3.17
CA GLY A 784 -12.59 25.08 -3.46
C GLY A 784 -13.84 24.44 -2.84
N HIS A 785 -13.72 23.28 -2.19
CA HIS A 785 -14.79 22.67 -1.41
C HIS A 785 -14.29 22.33 -0.01
N GLN A 786 -15.17 22.39 0.98
CA GLN A 786 -14.85 22.03 2.37
C GLN A 786 -15.31 20.59 2.64
N PRO A 787 -14.41 19.69 3.07
CA PRO A 787 -14.81 18.35 3.46
C PRO A 787 -15.66 18.40 4.72
N LYS A 788 -16.51 17.38 4.91
CA LYS A 788 -17.34 17.20 6.11
C LYS A 788 -17.00 15.88 6.77
N GLU A 789 -17.00 15.87 8.09
CA GLU A 789 -16.88 14.63 8.84
C GLU A 789 -18.16 13.80 8.73
N VAL A 790 -18.02 12.56 8.28
CA VAL A 790 -19.08 11.57 8.15
C VAL A 790 -18.55 10.27 8.73
N ASP A 791 -19.17 9.83 9.83
CA ASP A 791 -18.79 8.61 10.56
C ASP A 791 -17.28 8.57 10.88
N GLY A 792 -16.74 9.65 11.46
CA GLY A 792 -15.31 9.74 11.87
C GLY A 792 -14.31 9.94 10.73
N VAL A 793 -14.75 10.23 9.50
CA VAL A 793 -13.87 10.45 8.35
C VAL A 793 -14.28 11.69 7.57
N LEU A 794 -13.31 12.53 7.20
CA LEU A 794 -13.55 13.68 6.32
C LEU A 794 -13.86 13.20 4.89
N ARG A 795 -14.93 13.71 4.30
CA ARG A 795 -15.38 13.38 2.94
C ARG A 795 -15.83 14.62 2.19
N MET A 796 -15.57 14.62 0.89
CA MET A 796 -16.12 15.64 -0.03
C MET A 796 -17.52 15.23 -0.51
N PRO A 797 -18.32 16.16 -1.05
CA PRO A 797 -19.59 15.83 -1.68
C PRO A 797 -19.43 14.75 -2.75
N GLU A 798 -20.41 13.86 -2.85
CA GLU A 798 -20.43 12.82 -3.89
C GLU A 798 -20.34 13.44 -5.29
N GLY A 799 -19.60 12.79 -6.20
CA GLY A 799 -19.40 13.26 -7.57
C GLY A 799 -18.38 14.39 -7.71
N THR A 800 -17.78 14.89 -6.62
CA THR A 800 -16.65 15.83 -6.71
C THR A 800 -15.48 15.15 -7.42
N PRO A 801 -14.98 15.69 -8.56
CA PRO A 801 -13.85 15.11 -9.27
C PRO A 801 -12.60 14.99 -8.39
N ALA A 802 -11.83 13.94 -8.60
CA ALA A 802 -10.54 13.75 -7.96
C ALA A 802 -9.43 14.35 -8.82
N GLU A 803 -8.24 14.53 -8.25
CA GLU A 803 -7.07 15.04 -8.95
C GLU A 803 -5.88 14.11 -8.74
N ILE A 804 -5.12 13.82 -9.79
CA ILE A 804 -3.85 13.10 -9.71
C ILE A 804 -2.69 14.02 -10.09
N GLU A 805 -1.65 14.04 -9.27
CA GLU A 805 -0.43 14.82 -9.46
C GLU A 805 0.76 13.84 -9.51
N ILE A 806 1.41 13.68 -10.67
CA ILE A 806 2.60 12.84 -10.83
C ILE A 806 3.80 13.76 -11.03
N TYR A 807 4.76 13.72 -10.11
CA TYR A 807 5.90 14.64 -10.15
C TYR A 807 6.95 14.27 -11.20
N ASP A 808 7.09 12.97 -11.49
CA ASP A 808 7.92 12.46 -12.58
C ASP A 808 7.38 11.10 -12.99
N PHE A 809 6.79 11.04 -14.17
CA PHE A 809 6.20 9.82 -14.73
C PHE A 809 7.25 8.77 -15.06
N GLY A 810 8.39 9.17 -15.62
CA GLY A 810 9.47 8.22 -15.96
C GLY A 810 10.02 7.56 -14.70
N LEU A 811 10.21 8.35 -13.63
CA LEU A 811 10.62 7.84 -12.33
C LEU A 811 9.54 6.93 -11.70
N LEU A 812 8.26 7.29 -11.79
CA LEU A 812 7.16 6.44 -11.33
C LEU A 812 7.17 5.09 -12.07
N ALA A 813 7.29 5.11 -13.39
CA ALA A 813 7.36 3.91 -14.20
C ALA A 813 8.54 3.03 -13.79
N SER A 814 9.68 3.65 -13.50
CA SER A 814 10.87 2.97 -13.04
C SER A 814 10.64 2.30 -11.69
N PHE A 815 10.06 2.98 -10.70
CA PHE A 815 9.72 2.35 -9.42
C PHE A 815 8.76 1.16 -9.57
N LEU A 816 7.85 1.21 -10.54
CA LEU A 816 6.90 0.12 -10.76
C LEU A 816 7.47 -1.03 -11.62
N THR A 817 8.61 -0.79 -12.31
CA THR A 817 9.26 -1.71 -13.29
C THR A 817 10.63 -2.25 -12.88
N ASN A 818 11.37 -1.55 -12.02
CA ASN A 818 12.61 -2.02 -11.41
C ASN A 818 12.79 -1.29 -10.07
N PHE A 819 12.54 -2.01 -8.99
CA PHE A 819 12.62 -1.45 -7.64
C PHE A 819 14.00 -1.66 -6.99
N THR A 820 14.92 -2.32 -7.67
CA THR A 820 16.19 -2.77 -7.08
C THR A 820 17.31 -1.75 -7.25
N GLN A 821 18.41 -1.99 -6.53
CA GLN A 821 19.55 -1.07 -6.35
C GLN A 821 20.42 -0.95 -7.60
N THR A 822 20.27 -1.89 -8.52
CA THR A 822 21.05 -2.04 -9.75
C THR A 822 20.09 -2.21 -10.93
N GLY A 823 20.61 -2.19 -12.15
CA GLY A 823 19.78 -2.08 -13.35
C GLY A 823 19.57 -0.61 -13.72
N ASP A 824 19.72 -0.29 -15.00
CA ASP A 824 19.27 1.01 -15.53
C ASP A 824 17.79 1.17 -15.20
N ARG A 825 17.46 2.26 -14.48
CA ARG A 825 16.10 2.58 -14.06
C ARG A 825 15.48 3.61 -14.99
N ASN A 826 15.75 3.49 -16.27
CA ASN A 826 15.09 4.27 -17.29
C ASN A 826 14.45 3.30 -18.29
N PRO A 827 13.35 2.62 -17.92
CA PRO A 827 12.70 1.64 -18.78
C PRO A 827 12.22 2.27 -20.10
N LEU A 828 12.13 3.60 -20.16
CA LEU A 828 11.76 4.37 -21.33
C LEU A 828 12.61 5.66 -21.38
N PRO A 829 13.30 5.96 -22.49
CA PRO A 829 13.93 7.26 -22.69
C PRO A 829 12.90 8.37 -22.53
N HIS A 830 13.16 9.35 -21.66
CA HIS A 830 12.21 10.42 -21.33
C HIS A 830 11.78 11.23 -22.57
N ASP A 831 12.67 11.37 -23.55
CA ASP A 831 12.43 12.02 -24.82
C ASP A 831 11.49 11.23 -25.76
N ALA A 832 11.29 9.94 -25.52
CA ALA A 832 10.35 9.11 -26.28
C ALA A 832 8.89 9.34 -25.87
N ILE A 833 8.63 9.87 -24.66
CA ILE A 833 7.28 10.08 -24.13
C ILE A 833 6.86 11.54 -24.35
N LYS A 834 5.74 11.75 -25.05
CA LYS A 834 5.18 13.10 -25.31
C LYS A 834 3.81 13.32 -24.68
N TYR A 835 3.05 12.25 -24.50
CA TYR A 835 1.75 12.30 -23.86
C TYR A 835 1.62 11.17 -22.85
N VAL A 836 0.69 11.35 -21.91
CA VAL A 836 0.26 10.33 -20.98
C VAL A 836 -1.26 10.14 -21.13
N ARG A 837 -1.70 8.89 -21.19
CA ARG A 837 -3.12 8.52 -21.26
C ARG A 837 -3.57 7.91 -19.95
N VAL A 838 -4.64 8.44 -19.38
CA VAL A 838 -5.33 7.84 -18.23
C VAL A 838 -6.48 7.00 -18.74
N ILE A 839 -6.54 5.73 -18.33
CA ILE A 839 -7.54 4.76 -18.77
C ILE A 839 -8.34 4.29 -17.56
N GLY A 840 -9.65 4.46 -17.58
CA GLY A 840 -10.55 3.82 -16.64
C GLY A 840 -10.82 2.37 -17.03
N ILE A 841 -10.85 1.50 -16.03
CA ILE A 841 -11.18 0.08 -16.18
C ILE A 841 -12.58 -0.13 -15.59
N PHE A 842 -13.42 -0.84 -16.33
CA PHE A 842 -14.85 -0.94 -16.02
C PHE A 842 -15.27 -2.33 -15.54
N PRO A 843 -16.16 -2.42 -14.53
CA PRO A 843 -16.66 -3.68 -14.02
C PRO A 843 -17.20 -4.61 -15.12
N LEU A 844 -16.77 -5.86 -15.09
CA LEU A 844 -17.35 -6.90 -15.94
C LEU A 844 -18.54 -7.55 -15.25
N SER A 845 -19.57 -7.85 -16.02
CA SER A 845 -20.66 -8.71 -15.57
C SER A 845 -20.30 -10.19 -15.68
N LYS A 846 -21.07 -11.08 -15.02
CA LYS A 846 -20.92 -12.53 -15.17
C LYS A 846 -20.96 -12.99 -16.62
N ALA A 847 -21.83 -12.37 -17.43
CA ALA A 847 -21.99 -12.70 -18.85
C ALA A 847 -20.79 -12.25 -19.70
N ASP A 848 -20.11 -11.17 -19.30
CA ASP A 848 -18.95 -10.64 -20.02
C ASP A 848 -17.73 -11.57 -19.91
N VAL A 849 -17.60 -12.30 -18.78
CA VAL A 849 -16.43 -13.15 -18.48
C VAL A 849 -16.62 -14.62 -18.86
N GLN A 850 -17.78 -15.00 -19.40
CA GLN A 850 -17.99 -16.39 -19.80
C GLN A 850 -17.08 -16.72 -20.99
N PRO A 851 -16.32 -17.84 -20.92
CA PRO A 851 -15.55 -18.30 -22.06
C PRO A 851 -16.48 -18.66 -23.22
N ILE A 852 -16.02 -18.42 -24.44
CA ILE A 852 -16.69 -18.84 -25.66
C ILE A 852 -15.92 -19.99 -26.33
N ASP A 853 -16.61 -20.75 -27.18
CA ASP A 853 -16.01 -21.86 -27.94
C ASP A 853 -15.27 -21.32 -29.17
N ASP A 854 -14.00 -20.95 -28.93
CA ASP A 854 -13.04 -20.33 -29.83
C ASP A 854 -11.66 -21.00 -29.65
N ASP A 855 -10.73 -20.80 -30.60
CA ASP A 855 -9.37 -21.36 -30.51
C ASP A 855 -8.52 -20.67 -29.43
N ASP A 856 -8.78 -19.39 -29.11
CA ASP A 856 -8.10 -18.70 -28.01
C ASP A 856 -8.78 -19.05 -26.66
N PRO A 857 -8.06 -19.66 -25.70
CA PRO A 857 -8.61 -20.08 -24.41
C PRO A 857 -9.08 -18.93 -23.50
N PHE A 858 -8.71 -17.68 -23.82
CA PHE A 858 -9.12 -16.49 -23.07
C PHE A 858 -10.27 -15.74 -23.74
N ALA A 859 -10.77 -16.22 -24.90
CA ALA A 859 -11.82 -15.55 -25.63
C ALA A 859 -13.14 -15.49 -24.84
N THR A 860 -13.78 -14.33 -24.91
CA THR A 860 -15.08 -14.04 -24.31
C THR A 860 -15.95 -13.24 -25.28
N ALA A 861 -17.20 -12.97 -24.92
CA ALA A 861 -18.04 -12.07 -25.68
C ALA A 861 -17.53 -10.61 -25.72
N VAL A 862 -16.52 -10.25 -24.90
CA VAL A 862 -15.90 -8.91 -24.87
C VAL A 862 -14.68 -8.82 -25.74
N SER A 863 -13.82 -9.84 -25.77
CA SER A 863 -12.54 -9.82 -26.47
C SER A 863 -12.08 -11.23 -26.85
N LYS A 864 -11.31 -11.35 -27.94
CA LYS A 864 -10.54 -12.56 -28.28
C LYS A 864 -9.12 -12.43 -27.72
N GLY A 865 -9.01 -12.54 -26.39
CA GLY A 865 -7.77 -12.32 -25.65
C GLY A 865 -8.03 -11.98 -24.18
N VAL A 866 -7.02 -11.46 -23.49
CA VAL A 866 -7.03 -11.30 -22.02
C VAL A 866 -7.62 -9.96 -21.55
N HIS A 867 -7.87 -9.03 -22.47
CA HIS A 867 -8.30 -7.68 -22.11
C HIS A 867 -9.80 -7.50 -21.91
N THR A 868 -10.11 -6.52 -21.06
CA THR A 868 -11.45 -6.21 -20.56
C THR A 868 -11.91 -4.83 -21.07
N LYS A 869 -13.15 -4.43 -20.74
CA LYS A 869 -13.70 -3.13 -21.14
C LYS A 869 -12.91 -1.98 -20.49
N LYS A 870 -12.37 -1.10 -21.33
CA LYS A 870 -11.59 0.07 -20.92
C LYS A 870 -12.09 1.32 -21.65
N GLY A 871 -12.00 2.46 -20.98
CA GLY A 871 -12.34 3.76 -21.55
C GLY A 871 -11.26 4.79 -21.23
N ILE A 872 -10.93 5.64 -22.19
CA ILE A 872 -9.90 6.66 -22.01
C ILE A 872 -10.53 7.85 -21.29
N VAL A 873 -10.02 8.16 -20.10
CA VAL A 873 -10.40 9.35 -19.32
C VAL A 873 -9.84 10.60 -20.00
N GLY A 874 -8.57 10.56 -20.38
CA GLY A 874 -7.92 11.68 -21.05
C GLY A 874 -6.50 11.37 -21.51
N GLU A 875 -6.04 12.12 -22.50
CA GLU A 875 -4.66 12.13 -22.98
C GLU A 875 -4.07 13.52 -22.72
N VAL A 876 -3.06 13.63 -21.86
CA VAL A 876 -2.46 14.91 -21.48
C VAL A 876 -1.02 15.00 -22.00
N PRO A 877 -0.55 16.16 -22.47
CA PRO A 877 0.87 16.33 -22.78
C PRO A 877 1.70 16.13 -21.51
N LEU A 878 2.83 15.46 -21.65
CA LEU A 878 3.81 15.34 -20.57
C LEU A 878 4.69 16.59 -20.57
N GLU A 879 4.88 17.21 -19.41
CA GLU A 879 5.78 18.36 -19.30
C GLU A 879 7.25 17.94 -19.48
N ALA A 880 8.11 18.89 -19.82
CA ALA A 880 9.53 18.62 -20.09
C ALA A 880 10.30 18.08 -18.88
N ASP A 881 9.81 18.30 -17.65
CA ASP A 881 10.35 17.72 -16.42
C ASP A 881 9.75 16.35 -16.07
N GLY A 882 8.87 15.80 -16.92
CA GLY A 882 8.18 14.53 -16.70
C GLY A 882 6.95 14.61 -15.79
N SER A 883 6.53 15.81 -15.38
CA SER A 883 5.37 15.97 -14.51
C SER A 883 4.05 16.00 -15.27
N LEU A 884 2.96 15.59 -14.59
CA LEU A 884 1.58 15.75 -15.07
C LEU A 884 0.61 16.00 -13.92
N TYR A 885 -0.48 16.70 -14.24
CA TYR A 885 -1.54 17.03 -13.31
C TYR A 885 -2.89 17.03 -14.02
N VAL A 886 -3.78 16.11 -13.62
CA VAL A 886 -5.02 15.84 -14.35
C VAL A 886 -6.16 15.53 -13.39
N GLU A 887 -7.35 15.98 -13.77
CA GLU A 887 -8.60 15.64 -13.09
C GLU A 887 -9.07 14.26 -13.53
N VAL A 888 -9.49 13.43 -12.57
CA VAL A 888 -9.95 12.06 -12.82
C VAL A 888 -11.31 11.81 -12.15
N PRO A 889 -12.14 10.94 -12.72
CA PRO A 889 -13.41 10.59 -12.13
C PRO A 889 -13.17 9.81 -10.82
N PRO A 890 -13.86 10.17 -9.72
CA PRO A 890 -13.73 9.44 -8.48
C PRO A 890 -14.46 8.10 -8.59
N ASN A 891 -14.15 7.18 -7.68
CA ASN A 891 -14.83 5.90 -7.53
C ASN A 891 -14.74 4.98 -8.78
N VAL A 892 -13.72 5.19 -9.61
CA VAL A 892 -13.40 4.39 -10.80
C VAL A 892 -11.95 3.95 -10.71
N ALA A 893 -11.68 2.69 -11.02
CA ALA A 893 -10.31 2.20 -11.13
C ALA A 893 -9.67 2.72 -12.43
N TRP A 894 -8.41 3.13 -12.37
CA TRP A 894 -7.68 3.61 -13.52
C TRP A 894 -6.23 3.11 -13.58
N ILE A 895 -5.69 3.08 -14.79
CA ILE A 895 -4.28 2.83 -15.13
C ILE A 895 -3.76 3.97 -16.00
N VAL A 896 -2.44 3.99 -16.25
CA VAL A 896 -1.80 5.07 -17.00
C VAL A 896 -0.87 4.50 -18.08
N GLN A 897 -0.89 5.08 -19.28
CA GLN A 897 -0.01 4.71 -20.40
C GLN A 897 0.90 5.87 -20.81
N ALA A 898 2.14 5.53 -21.16
CA ALA A 898 3.08 6.42 -21.81
C ALA A 898 2.85 6.40 -23.32
N LEU A 899 2.77 7.57 -23.96
CA LEU A 899 2.54 7.68 -25.40
C LEU A 899 3.66 8.43 -26.11
N ASP A 900 3.94 8.02 -27.35
CA ASP A 900 4.86 8.73 -28.26
C ASP A 900 4.25 9.99 -28.88
N ALA A 901 5.00 10.66 -29.77
CA ALA A 901 4.55 11.87 -30.47
C ALA A 901 3.31 11.64 -31.36
N ASN A 902 3.06 10.40 -31.79
CA ASN A 902 1.91 9.99 -32.59
C ASN A 902 0.76 9.44 -31.72
N LYS A 903 0.86 9.60 -30.39
CA LYS A 903 -0.10 9.10 -29.39
C LYS A 903 -0.26 7.57 -29.34
N ARG A 904 0.73 6.83 -29.82
CA ARG A 904 0.79 5.36 -29.69
C ARG A 904 1.31 5.00 -28.31
N ALA A 905 0.68 4.04 -27.64
CA ALA A 905 1.20 3.53 -26.37
C ALA A 905 2.55 2.84 -26.60
N VAL A 906 3.57 3.29 -25.86
CA VAL A 906 4.91 2.69 -25.84
C VAL A 906 5.13 1.89 -24.56
N TYR A 907 4.32 2.13 -23.52
CA TYR A 907 4.38 1.42 -22.26
C TYR A 907 3.09 1.62 -21.46
N THR A 908 2.65 0.58 -20.76
CA THR A 908 1.48 0.61 -19.87
C THR A 908 1.91 0.41 -18.43
N LEU A 909 1.62 1.37 -17.54
CA LEU A 909 1.68 1.14 -16.10
C LEU A 909 0.51 0.24 -15.71
N GLN A 910 0.78 -1.05 -15.70
CA GLN A 910 -0.17 -2.11 -15.35
C GLN A 910 -0.47 -2.11 -13.82
N ARG A 911 -0.68 -0.96 -13.17
CA ARG A 911 -1.02 -0.81 -11.75
C ARG A 911 -2.32 -0.06 -11.62
N MET A 912 -3.26 -0.65 -10.88
CA MET A 912 -4.57 -0.06 -10.66
C MET A 912 -4.54 0.90 -9.49
N PHE A 913 -5.11 2.07 -9.73
CA PHE A 913 -5.34 3.07 -8.71
C PHE A 913 -6.82 3.41 -8.67
N SER A 914 -7.29 3.93 -7.54
CA SER A 914 -8.63 4.47 -7.42
C SER A 914 -8.62 5.61 -6.42
N THR A 915 -9.54 6.54 -6.56
CA THR A 915 -9.64 7.74 -5.72
C THR A 915 -11.06 7.89 -5.20
N GLN A 916 -11.20 8.39 -3.98
CA GLN A 916 -12.49 8.84 -3.44
C GLN A 916 -12.92 10.17 -4.10
N ALA A 917 -14.18 10.56 -3.88
CA ALA A 917 -14.68 11.88 -4.28
C ALA A 917 -13.80 13.01 -3.70
N GLY A 918 -13.37 13.92 -4.57
CA GLY A 918 -12.57 15.10 -4.23
C GLY A 918 -11.17 14.79 -3.67
N GLU A 919 -10.71 13.55 -3.76
CA GLU A 919 -9.36 13.17 -3.32
C GLU A 919 -8.31 13.77 -4.24
N LYS A 920 -7.22 14.25 -3.64
CA LYS A 920 -6.02 14.66 -4.36
C LYS A 920 -4.91 13.64 -4.11
N TYR A 921 -4.60 12.87 -5.13
CA TYR A 921 -3.66 11.76 -5.06
C TYR A 921 -2.31 12.13 -5.69
N THR A 922 -1.22 11.96 -4.95
CA THR A 922 0.12 12.38 -5.37
C THR A 922 1.02 11.17 -5.57
N LEU A 923 1.65 11.05 -6.72
CA LEU A 923 2.51 9.93 -7.09
C LEU A 923 3.91 10.42 -7.48
N SER A 924 4.92 9.59 -7.20
CA SER A 924 6.34 9.88 -7.45
C SER A 924 6.88 11.05 -6.62
N ILE A 925 8.14 11.39 -6.87
CA ILE A 925 8.83 12.59 -6.38
C ILE A 925 9.50 13.28 -7.57
N PRO A 926 9.89 14.56 -7.46
CA PRO A 926 10.69 15.17 -8.51
C PRO A 926 12.03 14.46 -8.67
N ARG A 927 12.50 14.29 -9.91
CA ARG A 927 13.78 13.62 -10.22
C ARG A 927 14.95 14.17 -9.43
N SER A 928 15.00 15.48 -9.25
CA SER A 928 16.07 16.18 -8.51
C SER A 928 16.20 15.75 -7.05
N ARG A 929 15.12 15.21 -6.45
CA ARG A 929 15.10 14.74 -5.06
C ARG A 929 15.46 13.26 -4.93
N PHE A 930 15.51 12.51 -6.03
CA PHE A 930 15.72 11.07 -5.99
C PHE A 930 16.99 10.68 -5.22
N ALA A 931 18.13 11.29 -5.52
CA ALA A 931 19.39 10.97 -4.86
C ALA A 931 19.33 11.13 -3.33
N GLY A 932 18.80 12.25 -2.85
CA GLY A 932 18.71 12.56 -1.41
C GLY A 932 17.57 11.85 -0.69
N SER A 933 16.50 11.45 -1.38
CA SER A 933 15.29 10.88 -0.77
C SER A 933 15.14 9.37 -0.97
N CYS A 934 15.55 8.84 -2.12
CA CYS A 934 15.33 7.45 -2.51
C CYS A 934 16.63 6.70 -2.84
N GLY A 935 17.68 7.41 -3.25
CA GLY A 935 18.93 6.81 -3.74
C GLY A 935 19.67 5.98 -2.70
N GLY A 936 19.48 6.25 -1.41
CA GLY A 936 20.06 5.44 -0.33
C GLY A 936 19.52 4.00 -0.23
N CYS A 937 18.33 3.72 -0.78
CA CYS A 937 17.75 2.37 -0.83
C CYS A 937 17.68 1.83 -2.25
N HIS A 938 17.38 2.71 -3.21
CA HIS A 938 17.24 2.35 -4.61
C HIS A 938 18.53 2.47 -5.39
N GLY A 939 19.65 2.98 -4.88
CA GLY A 939 20.85 3.22 -5.69
C GLY A 939 20.69 4.42 -6.64
N SER A 940 21.49 4.50 -7.72
CA SER A 940 21.47 5.61 -8.69
C SER A 940 20.60 5.31 -9.92
N LEU A 941 19.89 6.29 -10.48
CA LEU A 941 19.00 6.07 -11.64
C LEU A 941 19.71 5.47 -12.87
N THR A 942 20.99 5.77 -13.04
CA THR A 942 21.82 5.43 -14.21
C THR A 942 22.80 4.29 -13.94
N GLU A 943 22.65 3.58 -12.81
CA GLU A 943 23.64 2.62 -12.25
C GLU A 943 25.01 3.19 -11.87
N LYS A 944 25.33 4.45 -12.23
CA LYS A 944 26.58 5.09 -11.86
C LYS A 944 26.52 5.58 -10.41
N PRO A 945 27.38 5.09 -9.50
CA PRO A 945 27.35 5.50 -8.10
C PRO A 945 27.47 7.01 -7.89
N THR A 946 28.18 7.73 -8.77
CA THR A 946 28.31 9.19 -8.76
C THR A 946 26.99 9.93 -8.93
N ASP A 947 26.02 9.34 -9.61
CA ASP A 947 24.72 9.95 -9.91
C ASP A 947 23.74 9.74 -8.73
N GLY A 948 24.12 8.90 -7.75
CA GLY A 948 23.45 8.77 -6.45
C GLY A 948 23.78 9.90 -5.48
N ILE A 949 24.77 10.74 -5.80
CA ILE A 949 25.14 11.95 -5.06
C ILE A 949 24.60 13.15 -5.85
N GLY A 950 23.27 13.31 -5.82
CA GLY A 950 22.61 14.43 -6.48
C GLY A 950 22.90 15.75 -5.76
N PRO A 951 22.78 16.91 -6.45
CA PRO A 951 22.93 18.21 -5.81
C PRO A 951 21.93 18.34 -4.65
N PHE A 952 22.40 18.82 -3.50
CA PHE A 952 21.51 19.21 -2.40
C PHE A 952 20.62 20.34 -2.91
N ASP A 953 19.32 20.09 -2.99
CA ASP A 953 18.35 21.15 -3.24
C ASP A 953 18.21 21.98 -1.96
N ILE A 954 19.14 22.94 -1.83
CA ILE A 954 19.25 23.90 -0.72
C ILE A 954 18.09 24.91 -0.75
N VAL A 955 17.33 25.03 -1.84
CA VAL A 955 16.26 26.05 -2.00
C VAL A 955 14.96 25.38 -2.41
N THR A 956 14.27 24.77 -1.43
CA THR A 956 12.96 24.07 -1.48
C THR A 956 11.98 24.45 -2.62
N GLU A 957 12.26 24.02 -3.86
CA GLU A 957 11.31 23.98 -4.99
C GLU A 957 10.74 22.57 -5.23
N ALA A 958 10.93 21.65 -4.27
CA ALA A 958 10.59 20.22 -4.33
C ALA A 958 9.12 19.88 -4.64
N SER A 959 8.21 20.84 -4.58
CA SER A 959 6.79 20.65 -4.93
C SER A 959 6.34 21.52 -6.11
N LYS A 960 7.25 22.26 -6.74
CA LYS A 960 7.00 23.15 -7.87
C LYS A 960 7.51 22.49 -9.15
N VAL A 961 6.67 21.66 -9.76
CA VAL A 961 6.93 21.08 -11.09
C VAL A 961 6.19 21.88 -12.16
N MET A 962 6.62 21.79 -13.42
CA MET A 962 6.05 22.56 -14.54
C MET A 962 4.54 22.32 -14.70
N ALA A 963 4.06 21.12 -14.39
CA ALA A 963 2.63 20.78 -14.46
C ALA A 963 1.78 21.54 -13.43
N THR A 964 2.33 21.85 -12.26
CA THR A 964 1.58 22.47 -11.16
C THR A 964 2.00 23.89 -10.84
N TRP A 965 3.08 24.41 -11.42
CA TRP A 965 3.60 25.74 -11.13
C TRP A 965 3.96 26.54 -12.39
N ASN A 966 3.38 27.72 -12.52
CA ASN A 966 3.82 28.72 -13.50
C ASN A 966 4.91 29.58 -12.89
N LYS A 967 6.16 29.39 -13.36
CA LYS A 967 7.32 30.12 -12.87
C LYS A 967 7.27 31.63 -13.16
N GLN A 968 6.68 32.05 -14.28
CA GLN A 968 6.61 33.47 -14.66
C GLN A 968 5.55 34.23 -13.86
N GLU A 969 4.42 33.57 -13.57
CA GLU A 969 3.29 34.19 -12.85
C GLU A 969 3.34 33.95 -11.34
N HIS A 970 4.29 33.15 -10.86
CA HIS A 970 4.42 32.72 -9.46
C HIS A 970 3.12 32.14 -8.89
N LYS A 971 2.40 31.33 -9.69
CA LYS A 971 1.09 30.76 -9.32
C LYS A 971 1.00 29.28 -9.65
N ARG A 972 0.17 28.57 -8.88
CA ARG A 972 -0.18 27.17 -9.14
C ARG A 972 -1.05 27.07 -10.39
N ARG A 973 -0.75 26.13 -11.30
CA ARG A 973 -1.57 25.84 -12.49
C ARG A 973 -2.78 24.98 -12.09
N ASN A 974 -3.87 25.12 -12.83
CA ASN A 974 -5.05 24.26 -12.71
C ASN A 974 -4.78 22.90 -13.40
N PRO A 975 -5.41 21.81 -12.95
CA PRO A 975 -5.29 20.51 -13.62
C PRO A 975 -5.82 20.58 -15.06
N ALA A 976 -5.32 19.72 -15.94
CA ALA A 976 -5.89 19.57 -17.27
C ALA A 976 -7.29 18.94 -17.17
N ALA A 977 -8.31 19.60 -17.73
CA ALA A 977 -9.68 19.11 -17.74
C ALA A 977 -9.90 18.12 -18.89
N LYS A 978 -9.83 16.81 -18.61
CA LYS A 978 -10.23 15.72 -19.51
C LYS A 978 -10.85 14.58 -18.69
N GLY A 979 -12.11 14.23 -18.92
CA GLY A 979 -12.70 13.01 -18.34
C GLY A 979 -13.33 13.12 -16.94
N ALA A 980 -13.70 14.32 -16.50
CA ALA A 980 -14.29 14.58 -15.18
C ALA A 980 -15.59 13.79 -14.90
N LYS A 981 -16.37 13.53 -15.95
CA LYS A 981 -17.65 12.81 -15.88
C LYS A 981 -17.58 11.52 -16.67
N MET A 982 -18.39 10.54 -16.27
CA MET A 982 -18.51 9.26 -16.97
C MET A 982 -18.84 9.39 -18.47
N THR A 983 -19.60 10.43 -18.84
CA THR A 983 -19.96 10.72 -20.24
C THR A 983 -18.81 11.22 -21.10
N ASP A 984 -17.69 11.61 -20.49
CA ASP A 984 -16.57 12.26 -21.16
C ASP A 984 -15.50 11.23 -21.61
N PHE A 985 -15.69 9.96 -21.28
CA PHE A 985 -14.76 8.89 -21.61
C PHE A 985 -14.79 8.57 -23.11
N ILE A 986 -13.62 8.41 -23.72
CA ILE A 986 -13.51 7.87 -25.08
C ILE A 986 -13.49 6.34 -24.96
N SER A 987 -14.62 5.73 -25.29
CA SER A 987 -14.76 4.29 -25.47
C SER A 987 -14.68 3.95 -26.95
N ILE A 988 -14.08 2.82 -27.29
CA ILE A 988 -14.03 2.33 -28.67
C ILE A 988 -14.68 0.95 -28.71
N ASP A 989 -15.73 0.83 -29.53
CA ASP A 989 -16.40 -0.42 -29.86
C ASP A 989 -16.03 -0.85 -31.28
N TYR A 990 -15.66 -2.12 -31.46
CA TYR A 990 -15.14 -2.56 -32.74
C TYR A 990 -16.16 -2.41 -33.87
N VAL A 991 -17.44 -2.75 -33.62
CA VAL A 991 -18.47 -2.72 -34.65
C VAL A 991 -18.92 -1.29 -34.93
N LYS A 992 -19.02 -0.44 -33.90
CA LYS A 992 -19.49 0.94 -34.06
C LYS A 992 -18.41 1.89 -34.60
N ASP A 993 -17.15 1.69 -34.22
CA ASP A 993 -16.08 2.67 -34.43
C ASP A 993 -14.98 2.17 -35.39
N VAL A 994 -14.58 0.90 -35.29
CA VAL A 994 -13.47 0.35 -36.10
C VAL A 994 -13.97 -0.19 -37.46
N GLN A 995 -14.99 -1.03 -37.46
CA GLN A 995 -15.51 -1.66 -38.68
C GLN A 995 -15.91 -0.64 -39.76
N PRO A 996 -16.57 0.50 -39.44
CA PRO A 996 -16.90 1.49 -40.48
C PRO A 996 -15.69 2.11 -41.16
N ILE A 997 -14.56 2.25 -40.44
CA ILE A 997 -13.29 2.70 -41.02
C ILE A 997 -12.77 1.64 -41.99
N LEU A 998 -12.79 0.36 -41.59
CA LEU A 998 -12.37 -0.76 -42.45
C LEU A 998 -13.25 -0.88 -43.69
N ASP A 999 -14.58 -0.78 -43.55
CA ASP A 999 -15.53 -0.87 -44.65
C ASP A 999 -15.30 0.22 -45.70
N LYS A 1000 -15.07 1.45 -45.23
CA LYS A 1000 -14.85 2.62 -46.09
C LYS A 1000 -13.48 2.60 -46.77
N GLN A 1001 -12.43 2.25 -46.03
CA GLN A 1001 -11.05 2.50 -46.45
C GLN A 1001 -10.30 1.23 -46.90
N CYS A 1002 -10.71 0.04 -46.44
CA CYS A 1002 -9.92 -1.18 -46.58
C CYS A 1002 -10.63 -2.27 -47.41
N VAL A 1003 -11.93 -2.50 -47.18
CA VAL A 1003 -12.67 -3.67 -47.73
C VAL A 1003 -12.65 -3.74 -49.26
N LYS A 1004 -12.54 -2.60 -49.96
CA LYS A 1004 -12.42 -2.58 -51.42
C LYS A 1004 -11.22 -3.40 -51.93
N CYS A 1005 -10.11 -3.40 -51.20
CA CYS A 1005 -8.89 -4.14 -51.54
C CYS A 1005 -8.71 -5.40 -50.67
N HIS A 1006 -9.35 -5.44 -49.50
CA HIS A 1006 -9.23 -6.48 -48.47
C HIS A 1006 -10.60 -7.12 -48.18
N GLY A 1007 -11.31 -7.52 -49.23
CA GLY A 1007 -12.61 -8.19 -49.12
C GLY A 1007 -12.49 -9.72 -49.05
N SER A 1008 -13.63 -10.41 -49.13
CA SER A 1008 -13.75 -11.88 -49.04
C SER A 1008 -13.00 -12.69 -50.10
N HIS A 1009 -12.45 -12.02 -51.12
CA HIS A 1009 -11.62 -12.62 -52.16
C HIS A 1009 -10.12 -12.64 -51.80
N THR A 1010 -9.74 -12.18 -50.60
CA THR A 1010 -8.35 -12.08 -50.17
C THR A 1010 -8.09 -12.84 -48.87
N ALA A 1011 -6.83 -13.18 -48.59
CA ALA A 1011 -6.44 -13.84 -47.33
C ALA A 1011 -6.62 -12.94 -46.10
N LEU A 1012 -6.54 -11.62 -46.27
CA LEU A 1012 -6.82 -10.59 -45.27
C LEU A 1012 -8.23 -10.03 -45.51
N ASP A 1013 -9.23 -10.82 -45.13
CA ASP A 1013 -10.64 -10.41 -45.24
C ASP A 1013 -11.05 -9.51 -44.08
N LEU A 1014 -11.29 -8.23 -44.38
CA LEU A 1014 -11.66 -7.18 -43.43
C LEU A 1014 -13.15 -6.83 -43.48
N THR A 1015 -13.99 -7.68 -44.07
CA THR A 1015 -15.44 -7.47 -44.11
C THR A 1015 -16.08 -7.57 -42.71
N GLY A 1016 -17.13 -6.78 -42.50
CA GLY A 1016 -17.97 -6.83 -41.30
C GLY A 1016 -18.95 -8.01 -41.24
N GLU A 1017 -18.71 -9.09 -41.99
CA GLU A 1017 -19.56 -10.28 -41.97
C GLU A 1017 -19.61 -10.86 -40.56
N LYS A 1018 -20.81 -11.11 -40.03
CA LYS A 1018 -20.97 -11.73 -38.71
C LYS A 1018 -20.51 -13.18 -38.73
N THR A 1019 -19.69 -13.56 -37.77
CA THR A 1019 -19.29 -14.94 -37.55
C THR A 1019 -20.08 -15.53 -36.37
N LYS A 1020 -19.67 -16.69 -35.86
CA LYS A 1020 -20.29 -17.32 -34.69
C LYS A 1020 -20.26 -16.41 -33.45
N HIS A 1021 -19.16 -15.68 -33.25
CA HIS A 1021 -18.92 -14.90 -32.04
C HIS A 1021 -18.61 -13.43 -32.28
N TYR A 1022 -18.01 -13.08 -33.43
CA TYR A 1022 -17.51 -11.74 -33.74
C TYR A 1022 -17.86 -11.32 -35.17
N THR A 1023 -16.97 -10.57 -35.83
CA THR A 1023 -16.98 -10.32 -37.27
C THR A 1023 -15.74 -10.93 -37.93
N ARG A 1024 -15.83 -11.18 -39.24
CA ARG A 1024 -14.74 -11.75 -40.04
C ARG A 1024 -13.46 -10.93 -39.96
N SER A 1025 -13.57 -9.61 -40.03
CA SER A 1025 -12.45 -8.69 -39.87
C SER A 1025 -11.77 -8.80 -38.50
N TYR A 1026 -12.56 -8.89 -37.41
CA TYR A 1026 -12.04 -8.94 -36.04
C TYR A 1026 -11.21 -10.20 -35.84
N GLU A 1027 -11.77 -11.37 -36.21
CA GLU A 1027 -11.07 -12.65 -36.16
C GLU A 1027 -9.82 -12.65 -37.05
N THR A 1028 -9.88 -12.00 -38.23
CA THR A 1028 -8.75 -11.93 -39.15
C THR A 1028 -7.60 -11.11 -38.60
N LEU A 1029 -7.89 -9.97 -37.97
CA LEU A 1029 -6.87 -9.13 -37.31
C LEU A 1029 -6.26 -9.83 -36.08
N HIS A 1030 -6.99 -10.77 -35.47
CA HIS A 1030 -6.57 -11.55 -34.30
C HIS A 1030 -5.84 -12.86 -34.64
N ARG A 1031 -5.60 -13.17 -35.93
CA ARG A 1031 -4.90 -14.40 -36.30
C ARG A 1031 -3.48 -14.45 -35.75
N LEU A 1032 -3.07 -15.62 -35.30
CA LEU A 1032 -1.71 -15.89 -34.87
C LEU A 1032 -0.74 -15.77 -36.04
N LYS A 1033 0.48 -15.35 -35.75
CA LYS A 1033 1.59 -15.33 -36.71
C LYS A 1033 1.90 -16.74 -37.23
N GLU A 1034 1.93 -17.70 -36.31
CA GLU A 1034 2.01 -19.14 -36.59
C GLU A 1034 0.74 -19.83 -36.07
N PRO A 1035 -0.21 -20.23 -36.94
CA PRO A 1035 -1.50 -20.78 -36.54
C PRO A 1035 -1.42 -21.99 -35.61
N ASP A 1036 -0.47 -22.89 -35.86
CA ASP A 1036 -0.32 -24.14 -35.09
C ASP A 1036 0.55 -23.97 -33.84
N SER A 1037 1.10 -22.78 -33.60
CA SER A 1037 1.95 -22.50 -32.42
C SER A 1037 1.16 -22.52 -31.12
N GLY A 1038 -0.16 -22.26 -31.18
CA GLY A 1038 -1.03 -21.93 -30.05
C GLY A 1038 -0.45 -20.86 -29.11
N ASN A 1039 0.42 -19.99 -29.62
CA ASN A 1039 0.89 -18.81 -28.93
C ASN A 1039 -0.12 -17.67 -29.11
N PHE A 1040 -1.13 -17.63 -28.26
CA PHE A 1040 -2.19 -16.63 -28.36
C PHE A 1040 -1.74 -15.18 -28.09
N ALA A 1041 -0.47 -14.99 -27.72
CA ALA A 1041 0.15 -13.66 -27.60
C ALA A 1041 0.69 -13.15 -28.95
N ASP A 1042 1.25 -14.04 -29.79
CA ASP A 1042 1.95 -13.66 -31.03
C ASP A 1042 0.97 -13.57 -32.20
N LYS A 1043 0.19 -12.49 -32.19
CA LYS A 1043 -0.76 -12.15 -33.25
C LYS A 1043 -0.04 -11.48 -34.41
N LYS A 1044 -0.43 -11.84 -35.64
CA LYS A 1044 0.24 -11.43 -36.87
C LYS A 1044 0.18 -9.92 -37.14
N TYR A 1045 -0.95 -9.29 -36.83
CA TYR A 1045 -1.25 -7.92 -37.27
C TYR A 1045 -1.23 -6.90 -36.13
N ILE A 1046 -1.58 -7.31 -34.90
CA ILE A 1046 -1.76 -6.42 -33.75
C ILE A 1046 -1.00 -6.98 -32.54
N ASN A 1047 -0.44 -6.11 -31.71
CA ASN A 1047 0.00 -6.48 -30.37
C ASN A 1047 -1.15 -6.25 -29.38
N GLU A 1048 -2.12 -7.17 -29.37
CA GLU A 1048 -3.22 -7.13 -28.39
C GLU A 1048 -2.71 -7.46 -26.99
N ARG A 1049 -1.73 -8.36 -26.85
CA ARG A 1049 -1.34 -8.93 -25.55
C ARG A 1049 -0.79 -7.89 -24.57
N GLU A 1050 0.04 -6.98 -25.07
CA GLU A 1050 0.64 -5.88 -24.29
C GLU A 1050 -0.19 -4.59 -24.40
N ALA A 1051 -1.19 -4.56 -25.27
CA ALA A 1051 -1.97 -3.38 -25.66
C ALA A 1051 -1.07 -2.22 -26.12
N LEU A 1052 -0.17 -2.49 -27.07
CA LEU A 1052 0.81 -1.53 -27.60
C LEU A 1052 0.70 -1.39 -29.12
N SER A 1053 0.03 -0.34 -29.58
CA SER A 1053 -0.04 0.03 -31.01
C SER A 1053 1.33 0.40 -31.59
N SER A 1054 2.29 0.81 -30.76
CA SER A 1054 3.67 1.08 -31.19
C SER A 1054 4.43 -0.17 -31.63
N GLN A 1055 3.94 -1.36 -31.26
CA GLN A 1055 4.48 -2.66 -31.65
C GLN A 1055 3.52 -3.43 -32.56
N SER A 1056 2.60 -2.72 -33.22
CA SER A 1056 1.59 -3.31 -34.10
C SER A 1056 2.02 -3.21 -35.56
N ALA A 1057 2.23 -4.35 -36.22
CA ALA A 1057 2.56 -4.42 -37.64
C ALA A 1057 1.51 -3.74 -38.53
N LEU A 1058 0.23 -3.78 -38.14
CA LEU A 1058 -0.84 -3.06 -38.81
C LEU A 1058 -0.62 -1.55 -38.76
N ILE A 1059 -0.32 -0.99 -37.59
CA ILE A 1059 -0.16 0.47 -37.43
C ILE A 1059 1.08 0.95 -38.18
N ASP A 1060 2.19 0.21 -38.11
CA ASP A 1060 3.39 0.53 -38.87
C ASP A 1060 3.11 0.59 -40.39
N LEU A 1061 2.33 -0.37 -40.90
CA LEU A 1061 1.91 -0.38 -42.30
C LEU A 1061 1.03 0.83 -42.66
N LEU A 1062 0.05 1.16 -41.82
CA LEU A 1062 -0.89 2.27 -42.02
C LEU A 1062 -0.19 3.64 -41.99
N MET A 1063 0.96 3.74 -41.31
CA MET A 1063 1.77 4.96 -41.28
C MET A 1063 2.70 5.12 -42.50
N THR A 1064 2.84 4.09 -43.35
CA THR A 1064 3.62 4.19 -44.58
C THR A 1064 2.89 4.98 -45.67
N GLN A 1065 3.63 5.51 -46.64
CA GLN A 1065 3.03 6.19 -47.80
C GLN A 1065 2.11 5.28 -48.63
N GLN A 1066 2.27 3.96 -48.55
CA GLN A 1066 1.48 3.00 -49.34
C GLN A 1066 0.03 2.87 -48.86
N HIS A 1067 -0.28 3.22 -47.60
CA HIS A 1067 -1.61 3.10 -47.01
C HIS A 1067 -2.15 4.43 -46.43
N ARG A 1068 -1.68 5.58 -46.94
CA ARG A 1068 -2.06 6.93 -46.47
C ARG A 1068 -3.46 7.38 -46.94
N TYR A 1069 -4.47 6.58 -46.65
CA TYR A 1069 -5.88 6.84 -47.00
C TYR A 1069 -6.73 7.24 -45.78
N LEU A 1070 -6.19 7.08 -44.57
CA LEU A 1070 -6.86 7.41 -43.32
C LEU A 1070 -6.70 8.90 -43.00
N THR A 1071 -7.76 9.50 -42.48
CA THR A 1071 -7.66 10.75 -41.73
C THR A 1071 -6.92 10.53 -40.41
N ASP A 1072 -6.38 11.60 -39.81
CA ASP A 1072 -5.69 11.51 -38.53
C ASP A 1072 -6.59 10.93 -37.42
N GLU A 1073 -7.89 11.25 -37.42
CA GLU A 1073 -8.85 10.71 -36.44
C GLU A 1073 -9.19 9.24 -36.68
N GLU A 1074 -9.31 8.80 -37.94
CA GLU A 1074 -9.51 7.39 -38.28
C GLU A 1074 -8.29 6.55 -37.84
N LEU A 1075 -7.06 7.03 -38.11
CA LEU A 1075 -5.85 6.37 -37.64
C LEU A 1075 -5.75 6.36 -36.11
N LEU A 1076 -6.07 7.48 -35.46
CA LEU A 1076 -6.02 7.58 -34.00
C LEU A 1076 -7.05 6.66 -33.33
N THR A 1077 -8.21 6.44 -33.95
CA THR A 1077 -9.21 5.47 -33.48
C THR A 1077 -8.67 4.05 -33.52
N LEU A 1078 -7.98 3.65 -34.60
CA LEU A 1078 -7.34 2.32 -34.70
C LEU A 1078 -6.20 2.16 -33.68
N ILE A 1079 -5.38 3.20 -33.50
CA ILE A 1079 -4.31 3.26 -32.49
C ILE A 1079 -4.90 3.03 -31.09
N ARG A 1080 -5.90 3.84 -30.72
CA ARG A 1080 -6.55 3.76 -29.41
C ARG A 1080 -7.23 2.42 -29.19
N TRP A 1081 -7.87 1.85 -30.21
CA TRP A 1081 -8.48 0.53 -30.12
C TRP A 1081 -7.48 -0.55 -29.71
N ILE A 1082 -6.31 -0.59 -30.35
CA ILE A 1082 -5.24 -1.53 -29.99
C ILE A 1082 -4.68 -1.20 -28.59
N ASP A 1083 -4.42 0.07 -28.31
CA ASP A 1083 -3.82 0.51 -27.04
C ASP A 1083 -4.70 0.23 -25.81
N ILE A 1084 -6.02 0.12 -25.96
CA ILE A 1084 -6.92 -0.26 -24.86
C ILE A 1084 -7.17 -1.78 -24.80
N GLY A 1085 -6.55 -2.56 -25.68
CA GLY A 1085 -6.56 -4.04 -25.66
C GLY A 1085 -7.35 -4.70 -26.77
N ALA A 1086 -7.61 -4.00 -27.88
CA ALA A 1086 -8.24 -4.53 -29.09
C ALA A 1086 -9.56 -5.30 -28.85
N THR A 1087 -10.36 -4.85 -27.88
CA THR A 1087 -11.61 -5.54 -27.51
C THR A 1087 -12.64 -5.46 -28.64
N PHE A 1088 -13.54 -6.44 -28.68
CA PHE A 1088 -14.67 -6.42 -29.60
C PHE A 1088 -15.75 -5.44 -29.11
N LYS A 1089 -16.02 -5.45 -27.79
CA LYS A 1089 -17.00 -4.55 -27.16
C LYS A 1089 -16.31 -3.39 -26.44
N GLY A 1090 -16.86 -2.19 -26.62
CA GLY A 1090 -16.53 -1.01 -25.84
C GLY A 1090 -17.22 -0.99 -24.46
N VAL A 1091 -17.08 0.13 -23.76
CA VAL A 1091 -17.75 0.42 -22.48
C VAL A 1091 -19.23 0.75 -22.66
N PHE A 1092 -19.60 1.48 -23.73
CA PHE A 1092 -20.94 2.06 -23.95
C PHE A 1092 -21.72 1.44 -25.12
#